data_AF-A0A2W6XGM7-F1
#
_entry.id   AF-A0A2W6XGM7-F1
#
_cell.length_a   1.000
_cell.length_b   1.000
_cell.length_c   1.000
_cell.angle_alpha   90.00
_cell.angle_beta   90.00
_cell.angle_gamma   90.00
#
_symmetry.space_group_name_H-M   'P 1'
#
loop_
_entity.id
_entity.type
_entity.pdbx_description
1 polymer ?
#
loop_
_entity_poly.entity_id
_entity_poly.type
_entity_poly.pdbx_seq_one_letter_code
_entity_poly.pdbx_strand_id
1 'polypeptide(L)'
;MIPLAPAENRLRHYPADVGAGDLYRHAPPHVAEKWATVANGLMAQAAEAGSSAQELVARQVQELGFSFRIAGDAEERSWPLTPMPLIIGAEEWAGVERGLVQRAELMERVAADIYGPQQLVRDGHLPAAVVTGSRYFARDMIGLKPRGDHYLHVYAADLARGPRGQWRILSDRLKLATGAGYALENRLALSRSTGALLSGIHVRRLAGFFADLRAGIARDCGRESPRIALLTPGRFNQSYPEQAHLARYLGFPLVEGRDLTVSDDNLYVRTIAGPKRIDALWRWLDTNALDPLRFDSRSQLGVPDLFEAWARGRLELANWPGVELLESQAFAAFMPALCERLLGETPILPTIATWWCGQPAEAALVRERLGELQIVPAFGDAVEGISGDQPLPGAGLDEAARERLLEAMARRPMDYCGQEIVQLSTTPALVGDGFEPRPFTVRAFVTRDGNGQWTVMPGGFARLSSSGELRNSLMGEGDLSADVCIVDDGPGRDQVPTLFHVSPPIRRGGGILASQAADNLYWFGRYLERAEATVRVVRSILGSSIDVDSLALRDQEVRRLLAELLYLWNAVDEEELELPMAQVCRLALLGTGRSGGVSALLGAIRDIGLTLRDRFAPDFWRIASRQPPEIPSSRGAVMQRGVWELLERFSALSGLIAEDMVRSPAWRFLDMGRRIERALAICRMLRQMDRADDEADALSAMLDLCDSQISYRSRYLSSPARAPVLDLLLLDPENPRSLIFQLQALNDHIEALPTLADNGLPEAPQLASRAILANFAGMSAETLDDALLLDTEERLLALSEAVSLRYFLQFDRAKPVGGQFLA
;
A
#
# COMPACT_ATOMS: atom_id res chain seq x y z
N MET A 1 -44.35 13.20 -17.17
CA MET A 1 -43.88 11.81 -17.26
C MET A 1 -44.01 11.37 -18.70
N ILE A 2 -42.93 11.46 -19.47
CA ILE A 2 -42.83 10.79 -20.77
C ILE A 2 -42.47 9.33 -20.44
N PRO A 3 -43.20 8.32 -20.96
CA PRO A 3 -42.89 6.93 -20.65
C PRO A 3 -41.55 6.59 -21.30
N LEU A 4 -40.55 6.23 -20.47
CA LEU A 4 -39.31 5.60 -20.95
C LEU A 4 -39.72 4.33 -21.71
N ALA A 5 -39.36 4.25 -22.99
CA ALA A 5 -39.48 3.02 -23.76
C ALA A 5 -38.79 1.87 -22.98
N PRO A 6 -39.30 0.62 -23.04
CA PRO A 6 -38.66 -0.50 -22.37
C PRO A 6 -37.20 -0.57 -22.87
N ALA A 7 -36.25 -0.35 -21.96
CA ALA A 7 -34.83 -0.32 -22.29
C ALA A 7 -34.46 -1.65 -22.94
N GLU A 8 -34.02 -1.61 -24.19
CA GLU A 8 -33.56 -2.78 -24.92
C GLU A 8 -32.43 -3.45 -24.12
N ASN A 9 -32.56 -4.76 -23.83
CA ASN A 9 -31.57 -5.51 -23.06
C ASN A 9 -30.22 -5.45 -23.79
N ARG A 10 -29.26 -4.70 -23.25
CA ARG A 10 -27.93 -4.51 -23.88
C ARG A 10 -27.12 -5.80 -23.99
N LEU A 11 -27.46 -6.84 -23.22
CA LEU A 11 -26.86 -8.17 -23.32
C LEU A 11 -27.56 -9.08 -24.34
N ARG A 12 -28.56 -8.60 -25.09
CA ARG A 12 -29.29 -9.38 -26.09
C ARG A 12 -28.37 -9.98 -27.16
N HIS A 13 -27.42 -9.18 -27.65
CA HIS A 13 -26.47 -9.56 -28.70
C HIS A 13 -25.13 -10.07 -28.16
N TYR A 14 -25.05 -10.37 -26.86
CA TYR A 14 -23.84 -10.88 -26.22
C TYR A 14 -23.41 -12.23 -26.83
N PRO A 15 -22.22 -12.31 -27.47
CA PRO A 15 -21.81 -13.46 -28.29
C PRO A 15 -21.15 -14.55 -27.45
N ALA A 16 -21.87 -15.14 -26.50
CA ALA A 16 -21.37 -16.27 -25.71
C ALA A 16 -21.67 -17.61 -26.38
N ASP A 17 -20.66 -18.46 -26.47
CA ASP A 17 -20.81 -19.87 -26.86
C ASP A 17 -21.38 -20.68 -25.69
N VAL A 18 -22.57 -21.25 -25.87
CA VAL A 18 -23.24 -22.09 -24.86
C VAL A 18 -22.41 -23.35 -24.56
N GLY A 19 -21.59 -23.82 -25.52
CA GLY A 19 -20.72 -25.00 -25.35
C GLY A 19 -19.57 -24.80 -24.37
N ALA A 20 -19.06 -23.57 -24.23
CA ALA A 20 -17.98 -23.22 -23.29
C ALA A 20 -18.47 -22.93 -21.86
N GLY A 21 -19.79 -22.78 -21.70
CA GLY A 21 -20.45 -22.37 -20.47
C GLY A 21 -20.25 -20.89 -20.13
N ASP A 22 -21.33 -20.21 -19.78
CA ASP A 22 -21.31 -18.78 -19.51
C ASP A 22 -22.13 -18.44 -18.26
N LEU A 23 -21.58 -17.58 -17.40
CA LEU A 23 -22.17 -17.23 -16.12
C LEU A 23 -23.51 -16.51 -16.28
N TYR A 24 -23.65 -15.65 -17.29
CA TYR A 24 -24.90 -14.93 -17.56
C TYR A 24 -25.91 -15.82 -18.30
N ARG A 25 -25.49 -16.55 -19.36
CA ARG A 25 -26.41 -17.38 -20.14
C ARG A 25 -26.97 -18.57 -19.35
N HIS A 26 -26.20 -19.08 -18.37
CA HIS A 26 -26.66 -20.15 -17.48
C HIS A 26 -27.32 -19.62 -16.20
N ALA A 27 -27.45 -18.30 -16.02
CA ALA A 27 -28.08 -17.73 -14.85
C ALA A 27 -29.59 -18.00 -14.85
N PRO A 28 -30.21 -18.27 -13.68
CA PRO A 28 -31.66 -18.29 -13.55
C PRO A 28 -32.30 -16.98 -14.04
N PRO A 29 -33.55 -16.98 -14.55
CA PRO A 29 -34.18 -15.79 -15.12
C PRO A 29 -34.14 -14.55 -14.22
N HIS A 30 -34.36 -14.72 -12.91
CA HIS A 30 -34.32 -13.63 -11.93
C HIS A 30 -32.91 -13.04 -11.73
N VAL A 31 -31.84 -13.83 -11.91
CA VAL A 31 -30.45 -13.35 -11.87
C VAL A 31 -30.08 -12.71 -13.21
N ALA A 32 -30.49 -13.32 -14.33
CA ALA A 32 -30.25 -12.77 -15.67
C ALA A 32 -30.90 -11.38 -15.86
N GLU A 33 -32.04 -11.12 -15.22
CA GLU A 33 -32.64 -9.79 -15.18
C GLU A 33 -31.73 -8.76 -14.50
N LYS A 34 -31.11 -9.11 -13.37
CA LYS A 34 -30.16 -8.24 -12.65
C LYS A 34 -28.92 -7.92 -13.49
N TRP A 35 -28.42 -8.89 -14.26
CA TRP A 35 -27.36 -8.68 -15.25
C TRP A 35 -27.77 -7.61 -16.29
N ALA A 36 -28.98 -7.73 -16.85
CA ALA A 36 -29.51 -6.75 -17.80
C ALA A 36 -29.71 -5.37 -17.17
N THR A 37 -30.19 -5.30 -15.92
CA THR A 37 -30.34 -4.04 -15.16
C THR A 37 -29.00 -3.30 -15.04
N VAL A 38 -27.94 -4.01 -14.64
CA VAL A 38 -26.61 -3.41 -14.51
C VAL A 38 -26.06 -2.97 -15.86
N ALA A 39 -26.12 -3.83 -16.89
CA ALA A 39 -25.63 -3.50 -18.23
C ALA A 39 -26.33 -2.25 -18.79
N ASN A 40 -27.66 -2.17 -18.65
CA ASN A 40 -28.43 -1.02 -19.10
C ASN A 40 -28.10 0.24 -18.29
N GLY A 41 -27.97 0.11 -16.96
CA GLY A 41 -27.62 1.22 -16.07
C GLY A 41 -26.24 1.81 -16.36
N LEU A 42 -25.23 0.97 -16.56
CA LEU A 42 -23.88 1.40 -16.92
C LEU A 42 -23.85 2.19 -18.24
N MET A 43 -24.56 1.70 -19.25
CA MET A 43 -24.63 2.37 -20.55
C MET A 43 -25.40 3.69 -20.48
N ALA A 44 -26.47 3.77 -19.67
CA ALA A 44 -27.19 5.01 -19.45
C ALA A 44 -26.31 6.06 -18.75
N GLN A 45 -25.59 5.67 -17.69
CA GLN A 45 -24.66 6.56 -16.98
C GLN A 45 -23.52 7.06 -17.88
N ALA A 46 -22.94 6.17 -18.70
CA ALA A 46 -21.92 6.55 -19.66
C ALA A 46 -22.44 7.57 -20.69
N ALA A 47 -23.64 7.34 -21.24
CA ALA A 47 -24.28 8.26 -22.18
C ALA A 47 -24.58 9.62 -21.54
N GLU A 48 -25.06 9.65 -20.29
CA GLU A 48 -25.34 10.89 -19.55
C GLU A 48 -24.07 11.68 -19.23
N ALA A 49 -22.98 10.99 -18.87
CA ALA A 49 -21.70 11.63 -18.54
C ALA A 49 -20.89 12.09 -19.77
N GLY A 50 -21.23 11.61 -20.97
CA GLY A 50 -20.46 11.88 -22.19
C GLY A 50 -19.07 11.23 -22.20
N SER A 51 -18.89 10.15 -21.43
CA SER A 51 -17.64 9.37 -21.33
C SER A 51 -17.95 7.89 -21.23
N SER A 52 -17.02 7.02 -21.60
CA SER A 52 -17.22 5.57 -21.47
C SER A 52 -17.40 5.15 -20.01
N ALA A 53 -18.11 4.04 -19.76
CA ALA A 53 -18.26 3.51 -18.40
C ALA A 53 -16.89 3.12 -17.80
N GLN A 54 -15.95 2.68 -18.66
CA GLN A 54 -14.58 2.36 -18.27
C GLN A 54 -13.84 3.59 -17.73
N GLU A 55 -13.97 4.75 -18.38
CA GLU A 55 -13.36 6.00 -17.91
C GLU A 55 -13.97 6.48 -16.59
N LEU A 56 -15.28 6.32 -16.39
CA LEU A 56 -15.94 6.67 -15.13
C LEU A 56 -15.40 5.84 -13.96
N VAL A 57 -15.25 4.52 -14.16
CA VAL A 57 -14.68 3.62 -13.15
C VAL A 57 -13.19 3.87 -12.95
N ALA A 58 -12.42 4.05 -14.02
CA ALA A 58 -11.00 4.36 -13.95
C ALA A 58 -10.73 5.66 -13.18
N ARG A 59 -11.58 6.68 -13.37
CA ARG A 59 -11.51 7.93 -12.59
C ARG A 59 -11.75 7.66 -11.11
N GLN A 60 -12.75 6.85 -10.74
CA GLN A 60 -12.98 6.50 -9.34
C GLN A 60 -11.83 5.70 -8.72
N VAL A 61 -11.24 4.76 -9.47
CA VAL A 61 -10.04 4.01 -9.06
C VAL A 61 -8.86 4.96 -8.78
N GLN A 62 -8.63 5.93 -9.66
CA GLN A 62 -7.58 6.94 -9.49
C GLN A 62 -7.85 7.88 -8.32
N GLU A 63 -9.09 8.36 -8.17
CA GLU A 63 -9.51 9.23 -7.06
C GLU A 63 -9.37 8.55 -5.70
N LEU A 64 -9.62 7.23 -5.64
CA LEU A 64 -9.45 6.42 -4.44
C LEU A 64 -8.00 5.99 -4.19
N GLY A 65 -7.12 6.15 -5.18
CA GLY A 65 -5.71 5.78 -5.11
C GLY A 65 -5.46 4.27 -5.13
N PHE A 66 -6.35 3.50 -5.77
CA PHE A 66 -6.22 2.04 -5.89
C PHE A 66 -5.20 1.68 -6.96
N SER A 67 -4.23 0.86 -6.62
CA SER A 67 -3.08 0.54 -7.47
C SER A 67 -2.53 -0.86 -7.19
N PHE A 68 -1.70 -1.36 -8.10
CA PHE A 68 -0.97 -2.61 -7.93
C PHE A 68 0.42 -2.51 -8.58
N ARG A 69 1.27 -3.52 -8.36
CA ARG A 69 2.57 -3.64 -9.03
C ARG A 69 2.69 -4.98 -9.74
N ILE A 70 3.30 -4.98 -10.92
CA ILE A 70 3.69 -6.21 -11.62
C ILE A 70 5.10 -6.62 -11.16
N ALA A 71 5.39 -7.92 -11.13
CA ALA A 71 6.73 -8.42 -10.82
C ALA A 71 7.79 -7.78 -11.72
N GLY A 72 8.79 -7.13 -11.13
CA GLY A 72 9.88 -6.47 -11.87
C GLY A 72 9.61 -5.00 -12.24
N ASP A 73 8.39 -4.48 -12.07
CA ASP A 73 8.11 -3.07 -12.29
C ASP A 73 8.66 -2.20 -11.14
N ALA A 74 9.23 -1.04 -11.50
CA ALA A 74 9.63 -0.02 -10.53
C ALA A 74 8.45 0.85 -10.07
N GLU A 75 7.44 1.03 -10.93
CA GLU A 75 6.29 1.90 -10.68
C GLU A 75 4.98 1.11 -10.46
N GLU A 76 4.06 1.71 -9.71
CA GLU A 76 2.71 1.17 -9.53
C GLU A 76 1.81 1.55 -10.69
N ARG A 77 0.87 0.65 -11.03
CA ARG A 77 -0.13 0.83 -12.08
C ARG A 77 -1.52 1.04 -11.47
N SER A 78 -2.37 1.77 -12.18
CA SER A 78 -3.79 1.89 -11.83
C SER A 78 -4.47 0.54 -11.87
N TRP A 79 -5.32 0.24 -10.88
CA TRP A 79 -6.03 -1.03 -10.81
C TRP A 79 -6.99 -1.23 -12.01
N PRO A 80 -6.92 -2.34 -12.77
CA PRO A 80 -7.65 -2.52 -14.02
C PRO A 80 -9.07 -3.05 -13.78
N LEU A 81 -9.91 -2.27 -13.09
CA LEU A 81 -11.29 -2.66 -12.76
C LEU A 81 -12.22 -2.52 -13.98
N THR A 82 -12.94 -3.61 -14.33
CA THR A 82 -14.05 -3.55 -15.29
C THR A 82 -15.32 -2.97 -14.63
N PRO A 83 -16.08 -2.11 -15.34
CA PRO A 83 -17.39 -1.62 -14.89
C PRO A 83 -18.44 -2.72 -14.72
N MET A 84 -18.32 -3.80 -15.49
CA MET A 84 -19.26 -4.92 -15.41
C MET A 84 -18.83 -5.91 -14.31
N PRO A 85 -19.59 -6.06 -13.21
CA PRO A 85 -19.29 -7.01 -12.14
C PRO A 85 -19.70 -8.44 -12.52
N LEU A 86 -19.15 -9.43 -11.83
CA LEU A 86 -19.68 -10.79 -11.83
C LEU A 86 -20.88 -10.86 -10.90
N ILE A 87 -22.05 -11.24 -11.41
CA ILE A 87 -23.27 -11.39 -10.62
C ILE A 87 -23.59 -12.87 -10.44
N ILE A 88 -23.63 -13.32 -9.19
CA ILE A 88 -23.91 -14.72 -8.80
C ILE A 88 -25.13 -14.73 -7.88
N GLY A 89 -26.10 -15.60 -8.15
CA GLY A 89 -27.28 -15.75 -7.31
C GLY A 89 -26.95 -16.34 -5.93
N ALA A 90 -27.65 -15.88 -4.89
CA ALA A 90 -27.46 -16.35 -3.51
C ALA A 90 -27.58 -17.87 -3.35
N GLU A 91 -28.46 -18.54 -4.10
CA GLU A 91 -28.62 -20.00 -4.03
C GLU A 91 -27.40 -20.76 -4.57
N GLU A 92 -26.87 -20.34 -5.73
CA GLU A 92 -25.64 -20.91 -6.29
C GLU A 92 -24.46 -20.68 -5.34
N TRP A 93 -24.36 -19.46 -4.79
CA TRP A 93 -23.30 -19.11 -3.84
C TRP A 93 -23.39 -19.88 -2.52
N ALA A 94 -24.58 -20.16 -1.99
CA ALA A 94 -24.74 -20.95 -0.76
C ALA A 94 -24.18 -22.38 -0.89
N GLY A 95 -24.15 -22.95 -2.09
CA GLY A 95 -23.43 -24.20 -2.37
C GLY A 95 -21.92 -24.05 -2.24
N VAL A 96 -21.37 -22.97 -2.78
CA VAL A 96 -19.96 -22.60 -2.67
C VAL A 96 -19.58 -22.33 -1.21
N GLU A 97 -20.40 -21.59 -0.46
CA GLU A 97 -20.17 -21.27 0.95
C GLU A 97 -20.02 -22.54 1.80
N ARG A 98 -20.95 -23.49 1.67
CA ARG A 98 -20.87 -24.77 2.40
C ARG A 98 -19.61 -25.55 2.07
N GLY A 99 -19.21 -25.61 0.81
CA GLY A 99 -18.01 -26.32 0.41
C GLY A 99 -16.71 -25.64 0.86
N LEU A 100 -16.68 -24.30 0.88
CA LEU A 100 -15.55 -23.55 1.41
C LEU A 100 -15.40 -23.72 2.92
N VAL A 101 -16.51 -23.75 3.67
CA VAL A 101 -16.50 -24.05 5.12
C VAL A 101 -15.99 -25.47 5.38
N GLN A 102 -16.49 -26.47 4.64
CA GLN A 102 -16.00 -27.85 4.73
C GLN A 102 -14.51 -27.94 4.44
N ARG A 103 -14.04 -27.23 3.40
CA ARG A 103 -12.62 -27.20 3.02
C ARG A 103 -11.74 -26.53 4.07
N ALA A 104 -12.18 -25.42 4.66
CA ALA A 104 -11.46 -24.73 5.74
C ALA A 104 -11.33 -25.63 6.99
N GLU A 105 -12.41 -26.32 7.37
CA GLU A 105 -12.40 -27.30 8.46
C GLU A 105 -11.47 -28.49 8.18
N LEU A 106 -11.44 -28.98 6.93
CA LEU A 106 -10.50 -30.01 6.52
C LEU A 106 -9.05 -29.53 6.70
N MET A 107 -8.73 -28.33 6.21
CA MET A 107 -7.38 -27.76 6.31
C MET A 107 -6.94 -27.56 7.77
N GLU A 108 -7.86 -27.09 8.63
CA GLU A 108 -7.63 -26.97 10.08
C GLU A 108 -7.24 -28.32 10.70
N ARG A 109 -7.99 -29.39 10.41
CA ARG A 109 -7.71 -30.73 10.94
C ARG A 109 -6.41 -31.33 10.41
N VAL A 110 -6.10 -31.09 9.13
CA VAL A 110 -4.83 -31.55 8.54
C VAL A 110 -3.65 -30.82 9.18
N ALA A 111 -3.73 -29.50 9.37
CA ALA A 111 -2.71 -28.73 10.07
C ALA A 111 -2.49 -29.24 11.51
N ALA A 112 -3.59 -29.47 12.25
CA ALA A 112 -3.57 -29.99 13.61
C ALA A 112 -2.95 -31.40 13.69
N ASP A 113 -3.18 -32.26 12.70
CA ASP A 113 -2.54 -33.59 12.65
C ASP A 113 -1.03 -33.49 12.37
N ILE A 114 -0.63 -32.73 11.34
CA ILE A 114 0.78 -32.59 10.92
C ILE A 114 1.68 -32.04 12.03
N TYR A 115 1.20 -31.00 12.73
CA TYR A 115 1.95 -30.38 13.82
C TYR A 115 1.65 -31.01 15.19
N GLY A 116 0.67 -31.92 15.28
CA GLY A 116 0.31 -32.66 16.49
C GLY A 116 0.68 -34.15 16.40
N PRO A 117 -0.32 -35.07 16.42
CA PRO A 117 -0.07 -36.51 16.57
C PRO A 117 0.47 -37.22 15.31
N GLN A 118 0.39 -36.60 14.13
CA GLN A 118 0.90 -37.10 12.84
C GLN A 118 0.31 -38.47 12.43
N GLN A 119 -0.97 -38.69 12.70
CA GLN A 119 -1.65 -39.96 12.40
C GLN A 119 -1.81 -40.17 10.89
N LEU A 120 -2.04 -39.11 10.11
CA LEU A 120 -2.18 -39.23 8.66
C LEU A 120 -0.95 -39.85 8.01
N VAL A 121 0.25 -39.48 8.49
CA VAL A 121 1.52 -40.03 8.01
C VAL A 121 1.77 -41.42 8.60
N ARG A 122 1.56 -41.60 9.91
CA ARG A 122 1.81 -42.89 10.59
C ARG A 122 0.95 -44.03 10.07
N ASP A 123 -0.30 -43.73 9.74
CA ASP A 123 -1.27 -44.71 9.23
C ASP A 123 -1.15 -44.90 7.71
N GLY A 124 -0.27 -44.14 7.03
CA GLY A 124 -0.04 -44.28 5.59
C GLY A 124 -1.06 -43.60 4.68
N HIS A 125 -1.87 -42.68 5.20
CA HIS A 125 -2.86 -41.93 4.41
C HIS A 125 -2.27 -40.70 3.72
N LEU A 126 -1.17 -40.19 4.25
CA LEU A 126 -0.40 -39.12 3.64
C LEU A 126 1.09 -39.51 3.60
N PRO A 127 1.71 -39.60 2.43
CA PRO A 127 3.14 -39.89 2.33
C PRO A 127 3.96 -38.81 3.04
N ALA A 128 4.96 -39.20 3.84
CA ALA A 128 5.81 -38.26 4.58
C ALA A 128 6.47 -37.21 3.66
N ALA A 129 6.83 -37.60 2.44
CA ALA A 129 7.44 -36.71 1.44
C ALA A 129 6.53 -35.56 0.99
N VAL A 130 5.19 -35.71 1.06
CA VAL A 130 4.24 -34.62 0.76
C VAL A 130 4.34 -33.51 1.81
N VAL A 131 4.63 -33.87 3.06
CA VAL A 131 4.85 -32.92 4.16
C VAL A 131 6.28 -32.37 4.08
N THR A 132 7.29 -33.25 4.14
CA THR A 132 8.69 -32.85 4.30
C THR A 132 9.33 -32.29 3.04
N GLY A 133 8.72 -32.49 1.87
CA GLY A 133 9.20 -31.92 0.60
C GLY A 133 8.91 -30.43 0.47
N SER A 134 7.95 -29.89 1.22
CA SER A 134 7.64 -28.47 1.20
C SER A 134 8.66 -27.68 2.02
N ARG A 135 9.23 -26.62 1.43
CA ARG A 135 10.09 -25.65 2.13
C ARG A 135 9.37 -24.88 3.24
N TYR A 136 8.04 -24.92 3.29
CA TYR A 136 7.25 -24.29 4.34
C TYR A 136 6.92 -25.23 5.49
N PHE A 137 7.37 -26.49 5.44
CA PHE A 137 7.24 -27.39 6.58
C PHE A 137 8.13 -26.90 7.73
N ALA A 138 7.49 -26.30 8.73
CA ALA A 138 8.15 -25.71 9.86
C ALA A 138 8.37 -26.76 10.95
N ARG A 139 9.45 -27.54 10.84
CA ARG A 139 9.75 -28.65 11.75
C ARG A 139 9.75 -28.25 13.24
N ASP A 140 10.17 -27.03 13.53
CA ASP A 140 10.19 -26.49 14.89
C ASP A 140 8.81 -26.26 15.51
N MET A 141 7.76 -26.31 14.69
CA MET A 141 6.38 -26.14 15.13
C MET A 141 5.75 -27.47 15.60
N ILE A 142 6.41 -28.61 15.41
CA ILE A 142 5.89 -29.92 15.82
C ILE A 142 5.76 -29.98 17.34
N GLY A 143 4.57 -30.33 17.83
CA GLY A 143 4.24 -30.43 19.24
C GLY A 143 3.79 -29.10 19.86
N LEU A 144 3.93 -27.98 19.15
CA LEU A 144 3.35 -26.70 19.56
C LEU A 144 1.88 -26.62 19.13
N LYS A 145 1.08 -25.92 19.92
CA LYS A 145 -0.33 -25.66 19.61
C LYS A 145 -0.63 -24.17 19.72
N PRO A 146 -1.45 -23.61 18.82
CA PRO A 146 -2.01 -22.27 18.98
C PRO A 146 -2.75 -22.15 20.31
N ARG A 147 -2.68 -20.98 20.96
CA ARG A 147 -3.35 -20.75 22.25
C ARG A 147 -4.86 -20.67 22.10
N GLY A 148 -5.33 -20.13 20.98
CA GLY A 148 -6.75 -20.10 20.62
C GLY A 148 -7.29 -21.42 20.09
N ASP A 149 -6.50 -22.51 20.08
CA ASP A 149 -6.82 -23.81 19.47
C ASP A 149 -7.14 -23.76 17.97
N HIS A 150 -6.89 -22.62 17.31
CA HIS A 150 -7.08 -22.44 15.86
C HIS A 150 -5.74 -22.23 15.16
N TYR A 151 -5.42 -23.09 14.19
CA TYR A 151 -4.26 -22.93 13.32
C TYR A 151 -4.53 -21.92 12.19
N LEU A 152 -5.79 -21.79 11.78
CA LEU A 152 -6.21 -20.94 10.67
C LEU A 152 -7.25 -19.91 11.14
N HIS A 153 -7.02 -18.64 10.78
CA HIS A 153 -7.99 -17.55 10.94
C HIS A 153 -8.55 -17.07 9.59
N VAL A 154 -7.75 -17.21 8.53
CA VAL A 154 -8.10 -16.81 7.17
C VAL A 154 -7.74 -17.93 6.20
N TYR A 155 -8.68 -18.28 5.33
CA TYR A 155 -8.48 -19.21 4.23
C TYR A 155 -9.01 -18.58 2.95
N ALA A 156 -8.36 -18.83 1.82
CA ALA A 156 -8.91 -18.47 0.51
C ALA A 156 -8.78 -19.64 -0.45
N ALA A 157 -9.66 -19.68 -1.45
CA ALA A 157 -9.63 -20.66 -2.51
C ALA A 157 -9.75 -19.97 -3.86
N ASP A 158 -8.87 -20.32 -4.81
CA ASP A 158 -9.04 -19.98 -6.21
C ASP A 158 -10.05 -20.96 -6.82
N LEU A 159 -11.18 -20.44 -7.29
CA LEU A 159 -12.28 -21.20 -7.84
C LEU A 159 -12.39 -21.02 -9.36
N ALA A 160 -12.67 -22.13 -10.03
CA ALA A 160 -13.10 -22.16 -11.41
C ALA A 160 -14.54 -22.66 -11.50
N ARG A 161 -15.30 -22.09 -12.44
CA ARG A 161 -16.61 -22.61 -12.83
C ARG A 161 -16.46 -23.32 -14.16
N GLY A 162 -16.73 -24.62 -14.19
CA GLY A 162 -16.68 -25.42 -15.42
C GLY A 162 -17.86 -25.13 -16.36
N PRO A 163 -17.81 -25.62 -17.60
CA PRO A 163 -18.80 -25.33 -18.64
C PRO A 163 -20.23 -25.77 -18.29
N ARG A 164 -20.40 -26.73 -17.38
CA ARG A 164 -21.71 -27.22 -16.91
C ARG A 164 -22.18 -26.54 -15.61
N GLY A 165 -21.52 -25.45 -15.20
CA GLY A 165 -21.86 -24.67 -14.00
C GLY A 165 -21.32 -25.24 -12.68
N GLN A 166 -20.52 -26.29 -12.71
CA GLN A 166 -19.90 -26.89 -11.54
C GLN A 166 -18.71 -26.06 -11.05
N TRP A 167 -18.65 -25.79 -9.75
CA TRP A 167 -17.53 -25.09 -9.10
C TRP A 167 -16.46 -26.08 -8.64
N ARG A 168 -15.20 -25.77 -8.88
CA ARG A 168 -14.04 -26.58 -8.48
C ARG A 168 -12.94 -25.70 -7.90
N ILE A 169 -12.20 -26.26 -6.95
CA ILE A 169 -11.02 -25.61 -6.36
C ILE A 169 -9.83 -25.82 -7.30
N LEU A 170 -9.26 -24.72 -7.78
CA LEU A 170 -7.99 -24.70 -8.52
C LEU A 170 -6.80 -24.76 -7.57
N SER A 171 -6.84 -23.96 -6.50
CA SER A 171 -5.74 -23.83 -5.55
C SER A 171 -6.24 -23.32 -4.20
N ASP A 172 -5.66 -23.85 -3.12
CA ASP A 172 -5.87 -23.42 -1.75
C ASP A 172 -4.86 -22.33 -1.38
N ARG A 173 -5.29 -21.32 -0.61
CA ARG A 173 -4.47 -20.17 -0.19
C ARG A 173 -4.58 -19.97 1.33
N LEU A 174 -3.53 -20.32 2.05
CA LEU A 174 -3.38 -20.23 3.51
C LEU A 174 -2.25 -19.29 3.94
N LYS A 175 -1.36 -18.93 3.01
CA LYS A 175 -0.14 -18.15 3.22
C LYS A 175 -0.44 -16.66 3.33
N LEU A 176 -1.04 -16.09 2.29
CA LEU A 176 -1.45 -14.68 2.22
C LEU A 176 -2.91 -14.58 1.78
N ALA A 177 -3.65 -13.66 2.38
CA ALA A 177 -5.03 -13.34 2.00
C ALA A 177 -5.10 -12.35 0.82
N THR A 178 -4.13 -12.42 -0.09
CA THR A 178 -4.01 -11.52 -1.24
C THR A 178 -5.27 -11.56 -2.10
N GLY A 179 -5.82 -10.39 -2.41
CA GLY A 179 -7.09 -10.21 -3.11
C GLY A 179 -8.24 -9.78 -2.21
N ALA A 180 -8.17 -10.00 -0.89
CA ALA A 180 -9.25 -9.60 0.02
C ALA A 180 -9.42 -8.08 0.06
N GLY A 181 -8.31 -7.33 0.01
CA GLY A 181 -8.34 -5.87 -0.04
C GLY A 181 -8.85 -5.38 -1.39
N TYR A 182 -8.39 -6.00 -2.49
CA TYR A 182 -8.90 -5.68 -3.82
C TYR A 182 -10.40 -5.96 -4.00
N ALA A 183 -10.95 -7.01 -3.39
CA ALA A 183 -12.39 -7.27 -3.39
C ALA A 183 -13.18 -6.12 -2.74
N LEU A 184 -12.68 -5.59 -1.61
CA LEU A 184 -13.25 -4.43 -0.95
C LEU A 184 -13.12 -3.16 -1.80
N GLU A 185 -11.94 -2.92 -2.37
CA GLU A 185 -11.67 -1.77 -3.24
C GLU A 185 -12.57 -1.78 -4.48
N ASN A 186 -12.72 -2.93 -5.15
CA ASN A 186 -13.61 -3.11 -6.29
C ASN A 186 -15.05 -2.71 -5.94
N ARG A 187 -15.56 -3.22 -4.80
CA ARG A 187 -16.91 -2.90 -4.32
C ARG A 187 -17.06 -1.41 -4.04
N LEU A 188 -16.07 -0.78 -3.42
CA LEU A 188 -16.11 0.65 -3.11
C LEU A 188 -16.08 1.52 -4.37
N ALA A 189 -15.20 1.19 -5.33
CA ALA A 189 -15.09 1.90 -6.61
C ALA A 189 -16.40 1.81 -7.40
N LEU A 190 -16.97 0.61 -7.55
CA LEU A 190 -18.23 0.42 -8.27
C LEU A 190 -19.42 1.07 -7.55
N SER A 191 -19.47 1.01 -6.22
CA SER A 191 -20.56 1.66 -5.46
C SER A 191 -20.55 3.18 -5.66
N ARG A 192 -19.38 3.80 -5.80
CA ARG A 192 -19.26 5.25 -6.10
C ARG A 192 -19.55 5.59 -7.54
N SER A 193 -19.09 4.79 -8.51
CA SER A 193 -19.32 5.06 -9.94
C SER A 193 -20.76 4.77 -10.37
N THR A 194 -21.36 3.69 -9.86
CA THR A 194 -22.67 3.19 -10.31
C THR A 194 -23.85 3.66 -9.45
N GLY A 195 -23.58 4.28 -8.29
CA GLY A 195 -24.60 4.80 -7.39
C GLY A 195 -25.55 3.70 -6.89
N ALA A 196 -26.84 3.87 -7.16
CA ALA A 196 -27.88 2.96 -6.66
C ALA A 196 -28.00 1.62 -7.44
N LEU A 197 -27.26 1.42 -8.53
CA LEU A 197 -27.38 0.22 -9.36
C LEU A 197 -27.12 -1.07 -8.58
N LEU A 198 -26.07 -1.12 -7.77
CA LEU A 198 -25.76 -2.30 -6.94
C LEU A 198 -26.83 -2.55 -5.87
N SER A 199 -27.37 -1.50 -5.24
CA SER A 199 -28.47 -1.66 -4.28
C SER A 199 -29.77 -2.12 -4.95
N GLY A 200 -30.00 -1.70 -6.19
CA GLY A 200 -31.19 -2.06 -6.99
C GLY A 200 -31.25 -3.53 -7.36
N ILE A 201 -30.10 -4.20 -7.46
CA ILE A 201 -30.01 -5.66 -7.69
C ILE A 201 -29.78 -6.46 -6.40
N HIS A 202 -29.88 -5.81 -5.24
CA HIS A 202 -29.77 -6.43 -3.91
C HIS A 202 -28.42 -7.14 -3.68
N VAL A 203 -27.30 -6.48 -4.01
CA VAL A 203 -25.95 -7.00 -3.68
C VAL A 203 -25.74 -7.05 -2.16
N ARG A 204 -25.24 -8.20 -1.67
CA ARG A 204 -24.83 -8.38 -0.26
C ARG A 204 -23.59 -7.54 0.09
N ARG A 205 -23.53 -7.02 1.31
CA ARG A 205 -22.41 -6.16 1.78
C ARG A 205 -21.22 -6.99 2.25
N LEU A 206 -19.99 -6.53 1.96
CA LEU A 206 -18.75 -7.18 2.40
C LEU A 206 -18.34 -6.82 3.84
N ALA A 207 -18.92 -5.77 4.42
CA ALA A 207 -18.49 -5.23 5.72
C ALA A 207 -18.56 -6.25 6.87
N GLY A 208 -19.58 -7.11 6.90
CA GLY A 208 -19.75 -8.14 7.93
C GLY A 208 -18.55 -9.09 7.99
N PHE A 209 -18.07 -9.57 6.84
CA PHE A 209 -16.91 -10.46 6.74
C PHE A 209 -15.65 -9.87 7.40
N PHE A 210 -15.37 -8.58 7.20
CA PHE A 210 -14.20 -7.94 7.78
C PHE A 210 -14.36 -7.67 9.29
N ALA A 211 -15.59 -7.43 9.76
CA ALA A 211 -15.89 -7.38 11.19
C ALA A 211 -15.65 -8.75 11.84
N ASP A 212 -16.11 -9.81 11.19
CA ASP A 212 -15.93 -11.20 11.64
C ASP A 212 -14.44 -11.57 11.68
N LEU A 213 -13.68 -11.29 10.62
CA LEU A 213 -12.22 -11.47 10.57
C LEU A 213 -11.52 -10.84 11.78
N ARG A 214 -11.83 -9.56 12.05
CA ARG A 214 -11.24 -8.85 13.18
C ARG A 214 -11.65 -9.48 14.51
N ALA A 215 -12.92 -9.88 14.64
CA ALA A 215 -13.43 -10.51 15.85
C ALA A 215 -12.84 -11.90 16.10
N GLY A 216 -12.63 -12.71 15.04
CA GLY A 216 -12.01 -14.02 15.13
C GLY A 216 -10.56 -13.97 15.60
N ILE A 217 -9.75 -13.05 15.05
CA ILE A 217 -8.38 -12.85 15.54
C ILE A 217 -8.39 -12.34 16.99
N ALA A 218 -9.30 -11.41 17.32
CA ALA A 218 -9.39 -10.83 18.66
C ALA A 218 -9.76 -11.86 19.74
N ARG A 219 -10.66 -12.80 19.41
CA ARG A 219 -11.13 -13.88 20.30
C ARG A 219 -9.96 -14.66 20.90
N ASP A 220 -9.00 -15.03 20.07
CA ASP A 220 -7.92 -15.95 20.43
C ASP A 220 -6.79 -15.25 21.23
N CYS A 221 -6.80 -13.91 21.29
CA CYS A 221 -5.85 -13.14 22.08
C CYS A 221 -6.07 -13.22 23.61
N GLY A 222 -7.26 -13.66 24.06
CA GLY A 222 -7.60 -13.75 25.48
C GLY A 222 -7.61 -12.40 26.24
N ARG A 223 -7.82 -11.28 25.54
CA ARG A 223 -7.95 -9.92 26.10
C ARG A 223 -9.21 -9.25 25.57
N GLU A 224 -9.84 -8.40 26.37
CA GLU A 224 -11.08 -7.69 25.97
C GLU A 224 -10.86 -6.69 24.81
N SER A 225 -9.67 -6.09 24.74
CA SER A 225 -9.31 -5.15 23.68
C SER A 225 -7.87 -5.42 23.23
N PRO A 226 -7.64 -6.48 22.45
CA PRO A 226 -6.32 -6.85 22.00
C PRO A 226 -5.82 -5.87 20.93
N ARG A 227 -4.51 -5.64 20.90
CA ARG A 227 -3.88 -4.88 19.83
C ARG A 227 -3.44 -5.83 18.72
N ILE A 228 -4.17 -5.77 17.61
CA ILE A 228 -3.91 -6.54 16.40
C ILE A 228 -3.17 -5.63 15.40
N ALA A 229 -2.07 -6.10 14.83
CA ALA A 229 -1.34 -5.41 13.78
C ALA A 229 -1.21 -6.27 12.51
N LEU A 230 -1.04 -5.62 11.36
CA LEU A 230 -0.77 -6.28 10.07
C LEU A 230 0.72 -6.18 9.78
N LEU A 231 1.41 -7.33 9.74
CA LEU A 231 2.84 -7.41 9.45
C LEU A 231 3.08 -7.50 7.94
N THR A 232 3.68 -6.47 7.36
CA THR A 232 3.95 -6.37 5.92
C THR A 232 5.43 -6.56 5.59
N PRO A 233 5.77 -7.15 4.42
CA PRO A 233 7.12 -7.10 3.85
C PRO A 233 7.57 -5.69 3.40
N GLY A 234 6.65 -4.72 3.37
CA GLY A 234 6.92 -3.33 3.01
C GLY A 234 6.60 -3.00 1.55
N ARG A 235 6.88 -1.73 1.19
CA ARG A 235 6.42 -1.07 -0.06
C ARG A 235 6.82 -1.73 -1.38
N PHE A 236 7.79 -2.64 -1.36
CA PHE A 236 8.27 -3.30 -2.57
C PHE A 236 7.52 -4.58 -2.92
N ASN A 237 6.59 -5.00 -2.06
CA ASN A 237 5.69 -6.11 -2.35
C ASN A 237 4.53 -5.68 -3.27
N GLN A 238 4.17 -6.55 -4.22
CA GLN A 238 3.12 -6.29 -5.22
C GLN A 238 1.74 -6.03 -4.62
N SER A 239 1.46 -6.58 -3.44
CA SER A 239 0.19 -6.45 -2.71
C SER A 239 0.25 -5.39 -1.61
N TYR A 240 1.31 -4.60 -1.51
CA TYR A 240 1.41 -3.56 -0.47
C TYR A 240 0.24 -2.56 -0.48
N PRO A 241 -0.26 -2.07 -1.63
CA PRO A 241 -1.42 -1.17 -1.66
C PRO A 241 -2.65 -1.76 -0.97
N GLU A 242 -3.01 -3.02 -1.25
CA GLU A 242 -4.17 -3.66 -0.63
C GLU A 242 -3.97 -3.90 0.88
N GLN A 243 -2.74 -4.19 1.30
CA GLN A 243 -2.40 -4.36 2.71
C GLN A 243 -2.60 -3.05 3.49
N ALA A 244 -2.13 -1.93 2.94
CA ALA A 244 -2.31 -0.61 3.55
C ALA A 244 -3.80 -0.23 3.62
N HIS A 245 -4.57 -0.54 2.58
CA HIS A 245 -6.02 -0.32 2.58
C HIS A 245 -6.72 -1.15 3.65
N LEU A 246 -6.43 -2.45 3.73
CA LEU A 246 -6.99 -3.36 4.72
C LEU A 246 -6.64 -2.96 6.15
N ALA A 247 -5.38 -2.60 6.41
CA ALA A 247 -4.94 -2.15 7.72
C ALA A 247 -5.74 -0.92 8.17
N ARG A 248 -5.90 0.07 7.28
CA ARG A 248 -6.72 1.26 7.54
C ARG A 248 -8.19 0.91 7.77
N TYR A 249 -8.77 0.04 6.95
CA TYR A 249 -10.18 -0.36 7.03
C TYR A 249 -10.50 -1.12 8.34
N LEU A 250 -9.61 -2.03 8.74
CA LEU A 250 -9.75 -2.83 9.96
C LEU A 250 -9.28 -2.10 11.23
N GLY A 251 -8.60 -0.97 11.08
CA GLY A 251 -8.01 -0.21 12.19
C GLY A 251 -6.78 -0.89 12.80
N PHE A 252 -6.05 -1.69 12.01
CA PHE A 252 -4.80 -2.32 12.42
C PHE A 252 -3.62 -1.38 12.15
N PRO A 253 -2.63 -1.26 13.06
CA PRO A 253 -1.34 -0.71 12.71
C PRO A 253 -0.71 -1.57 11.61
N LEU A 254 -0.34 -0.93 10.49
CA LEU A 254 0.54 -1.52 9.48
C LEU A 254 1.98 -1.42 10.00
N VAL A 255 2.68 -2.55 10.11
CA VAL A 255 4.04 -2.62 10.69
C VAL A 255 4.95 -3.49 9.84
N GLU A 256 6.22 -3.10 9.73
CA GLU A 256 7.28 -3.93 9.16
C GLU A 256 8.09 -4.62 10.28
N GLY A 257 8.90 -5.63 9.95
CA GLY A 257 9.70 -6.34 10.96
C GLY A 257 10.59 -5.42 11.80
N ARG A 258 11.15 -4.37 11.19
CA ARG A 258 11.98 -3.35 11.85
C ARG A 258 11.23 -2.44 12.84
N ASP A 259 9.91 -2.34 12.74
CA ASP A 259 9.09 -1.58 13.70
C ASP A 259 8.89 -2.35 15.00
N LEU A 260 9.14 -3.66 14.96
CA LEU A 260 8.81 -4.59 16.01
C LEU A 260 10.06 -5.04 16.77
N THR A 261 9.87 -5.34 18.04
CA THR A 261 10.92 -5.88 18.91
C THR A 261 10.29 -6.85 19.89
N VAL A 262 10.99 -7.95 20.18
CA VAL A 262 10.59 -8.89 21.22
C VAL A 262 11.35 -8.56 22.51
N SER A 263 10.66 -8.61 23.64
CA SER A 263 11.22 -8.44 24.98
C SER A 263 10.36 -9.22 25.98
N ASP A 264 10.99 -9.98 26.87
CA ASP A 264 10.33 -10.85 27.87
C ASP A 264 9.23 -11.73 27.23
N ASP A 265 9.55 -12.39 26.12
CA ASP A 265 8.62 -13.21 25.31
C ASP A 265 7.34 -12.46 24.87
N ASN A 266 7.36 -11.13 24.79
CA ASN A 266 6.23 -10.34 24.28
C ASN A 266 6.68 -9.47 23.11
N LEU A 267 5.79 -9.30 22.14
CA LEU A 267 6.02 -8.46 20.98
C LEU A 267 5.60 -7.01 21.26
N TYR A 268 6.45 -6.06 20.87
CA TYR A 268 6.19 -4.63 20.97
C TYR A 268 6.42 -3.94 19.64
N VAL A 269 5.56 -2.96 19.33
CA VAL A 269 5.83 -1.97 18.29
C VAL A 269 6.53 -0.76 18.92
N ARG A 270 7.57 -0.25 18.26
CA ARG A 270 8.27 0.98 18.66
C ARG A 270 7.45 2.20 18.26
N THR A 271 7.13 3.05 19.23
CA THR A 271 6.28 4.23 19.02
C THR A 271 6.93 5.45 19.62
N ILE A 272 6.49 6.63 19.19
CA ILE A 272 6.96 7.91 19.75
C ILE A 272 6.72 8.04 21.27
N ALA A 273 5.74 7.30 21.79
CA ALA A 273 5.34 7.25 23.20
C ALA A 273 5.88 6.01 23.95
N GLY A 274 6.97 5.43 23.43
CA GLY A 274 7.58 4.21 23.95
C GLY A 274 6.99 2.93 23.36
N PRO A 275 7.55 1.75 23.71
CA PRO A 275 7.11 0.47 23.18
C PRO A 275 5.66 0.16 23.60
N LYS A 276 4.85 -0.31 22.65
CA LYS A 276 3.47 -0.73 22.90
C LYS A 276 3.31 -2.18 22.50
N ARG A 277 2.78 -2.99 23.43
CA ARG A 277 2.58 -4.42 23.22
C ARG A 277 1.59 -4.69 22.09
N ILE A 278 1.94 -5.66 21.24
CA ILE A 278 1.08 -6.28 20.23
C ILE A 278 0.61 -7.63 20.77
N ASP A 279 -0.68 -7.91 20.66
CA ASP A 279 -1.29 -9.16 21.14
C ASP A 279 -1.51 -10.17 20.00
N ALA A 280 -1.74 -9.68 18.77
CA ALA A 280 -1.80 -10.53 17.58
C ALA A 280 -1.17 -9.88 16.34
N LEU A 281 -0.64 -10.72 15.46
CA LEU A 281 -0.20 -10.34 14.12
C LEU A 281 -1.00 -11.08 13.06
N TRP A 282 -1.65 -10.31 12.18
CA TRP A 282 -2.04 -10.83 10.88
C TRP A 282 -0.82 -10.75 9.97
N ARG A 283 -0.16 -11.89 9.76
CA ARG A 283 1.09 -11.96 9.00
C ARG A 283 0.82 -11.97 7.50
N TRP A 284 1.47 -11.06 6.78
CA TRP A 284 1.58 -11.09 5.32
C TRP A 284 3.00 -11.48 4.87
N LEU A 285 3.63 -12.34 5.68
CA LEU A 285 4.96 -12.90 5.47
C LEU A 285 4.90 -14.42 5.55
N ASP A 286 5.73 -15.06 4.75
CA ASP A 286 6.01 -16.49 4.74
C ASP A 286 6.63 -16.92 6.07
N THR A 287 6.37 -18.14 6.51
CA THR A 287 6.97 -18.71 7.72
C THR A 287 8.48 -18.58 7.76
N ASN A 288 9.16 -18.86 6.64
CA ASN A 288 10.62 -18.76 6.57
C ASN A 288 11.15 -17.33 6.78
N ALA A 289 10.32 -16.32 6.51
CA ALA A 289 10.69 -14.92 6.65
C ALA A 289 10.36 -14.34 8.02
N LEU A 290 9.58 -15.02 8.88
CA LEU A 290 9.03 -14.47 10.13
C LEU A 290 10.07 -14.18 11.20
N ASP A 291 11.03 -15.09 11.38
CA ASP A 291 12.06 -14.98 12.42
C ASP A 291 13.41 -15.45 11.86
N PRO A 292 14.38 -14.53 11.65
CA PRO A 292 15.70 -14.90 11.13
C PRO A 292 16.53 -15.76 12.09
N LEU A 293 16.22 -15.79 13.39
CA LEU A 293 16.95 -16.60 14.37
C LEU A 293 16.46 -18.05 14.40
N ARG A 294 15.23 -18.31 13.96
CA ARG A 294 14.63 -19.65 13.97
C ARG A 294 14.48 -20.29 12.58
N PHE A 295 14.12 -19.50 11.58
CA PHE A 295 13.85 -20.00 10.24
C PHE A 295 14.99 -19.67 9.26
N ASP A 296 14.84 -18.67 8.38
CA ASP A 296 15.90 -18.29 7.44
C ASP A 296 16.70 -17.09 7.96
N SER A 297 17.96 -17.34 8.33
CA SER A 297 18.90 -16.31 8.83
C SER A 297 19.26 -15.22 7.82
N ARG A 298 18.87 -15.38 6.55
CA ARG A 298 19.04 -14.34 5.52
C ARG A 298 17.84 -13.40 5.44
N SER A 299 16.73 -13.71 6.13
CA SER A 299 15.54 -12.85 6.13
C SER A 299 15.85 -11.49 6.74
N GLN A 300 15.45 -10.43 6.02
CA GLN A 300 15.47 -9.04 6.51
C GLN A 300 14.07 -8.50 6.78
N LEU A 301 13.04 -9.36 6.65
CA LEU A 301 11.63 -8.96 6.74
C LEU A 301 11.00 -9.26 8.11
N GLY A 302 11.49 -10.32 8.77
CA GLY A 302 10.98 -10.82 10.02
C GLY A 302 11.39 -10.01 11.25
N VAL A 303 11.02 -10.53 12.41
CA VAL A 303 11.39 -9.97 13.71
C VAL A 303 12.26 -11.01 14.43
N PRO A 304 13.47 -10.65 14.87
CA PRO A 304 14.27 -11.54 15.72
C PRO A 304 13.51 -11.95 16.99
N ASP A 305 13.62 -13.22 17.37
CA ASP A 305 12.97 -13.84 18.55
C ASP A 305 11.43 -13.86 18.50
N LEU A 306 10.81 -13.60 17.34
CA LEU A 306 9.36 -13.67 17.19
C LEU A 306 8.82 -15.05 17.56
N PHE A 307 9.60 -16.11 17.29
CA PHE A 307 9.27 -17.49 17.67
C PHE A 307 8.98 -17.62 19.16
N GLU A 308 9.82 -17.06 20.02
CA GLU A 308 9.64 -17.14 21.47
C GLU A 308 8.37 -16.38 21.92
N ALA A 309 8.06 -15.27 21.25
CA ALA A 309 6.88 -14.45 21.56
C ALA A 309 5.54 -15.17 21.34
N TRP A 310 5.44 -16.09 20.37
CA TRP A 310 4.23 -16.90 20.18
C TRP A 310 4.31 -18.29 20.81
N ALA A 311 5.50 -18.90 20.87
CA ALA A 311 5.67 -20.26 21.42
C ALA A 311 5.58 -20.29 22.95
N ARG A 312 6.17 -19.29 23.63
CA ARG A 312 6.16 -19.17 25.10
C ARG A 312 5.35 -17.97 25.56
N GLY A 313 5.44 -16.88 24.82
CA GLY A 313 4.68 -15.66 25.02
C GLY A 313 3.22 -15.78 24.66
N ARG A 314 2.49 -14.65 24.68
CA ARG A 314 1.04 -14.60 24.42
C ARG A 314 0.68 -13.99 23.06
N LEU A 315 1.61 -13.98 22.10
CA LEU A 315 1.36 -13.48 20.76
C LEU A 315 0.53 -14.50 19.97
N GLU A 316 -0.58 -14.06 19.40
CA GLU A 316 -1.37 -14.85 18.45
C GLU A 316 -0.97 -14.53 17.00
N LEU A 317 -0.93 -15.55 16.13
CA LEU A 317 -0.56 -15.38 14.72
C LEU A 317 -1.69 -15.85 13.80
N ALA A 318 -2.17 -14.93 12.98
CA ALA A 318 -3.10 -15.24 11.91
C ALA A 318 -2.35 -15.27 10.56
N ASN A 319 -2.17 -16.41 9.89
CA ASN A 319 -2.38 -17.80 10.36
C ASN A 319 -1.16 -18.36 11.11
N TRP A 320 -1.26 -19.56 11.66
CA TRP A 320 -0.16 -20.25 12.31
C TRP A 320 1.04 -20.50 11.38
N PRO A 321 2.30 -20.39 11.83
CA PRO A 321 3.46 -20.70 11.00
C PRO A 321 3.48 -22.15 10.51
N GLY A 322 3.77 -22.32 9.24
CA GLY A 322 3.97 -23.60 8.57
C GLY A 322 2.73 -24.20 7.93
N VAL A 323 1.55 -23.61 8.09
CA VAL A 323 0.32 -24.06 7.41
C VAL A 323 0.37 -23.86 5.90
N GLU A 324 1.29 -23.03 5.41
CA GLU A 324 1.54 -22.79 3.98
C GLU A 324 1.89 -24.05 3.21
N LEU A 325 2.43 -25.08 3.86
CA LEU A 325 2.72 -26.35 3.18
C LEU A 325 1.46 -26.98 2.55
N LEU A 326 0.27 -26.67 3.09
CA LEU A 326 -1.02 -27.15 2.59
C LEU A 326 -1.42 -26.53 1.25
N GLU A 327 -0.75 -25.47 0.81
CA GLU A 327 -0.93 -24.91 -0.55
C GLU A 327 -0.23 -25.74 -1.64
N SER A 328 0.58 -26.74 -1.28
CA SER A 328 1.35 -27.49 -2.27
C SER A 328 0.44 -28.32 -3.18
N GLN A 329 0.82 -28.44 -4.46
CA GLN A 329 0.08 -29.24 -5.43
C GLN A 329 0.14 -30.74 -5.09
N ALA A 330 1.19 -31.17 -4.37
CA ALA A 330 1.25 -32.51 -3.82
C ALA A 330 0.09 -32.78 -2.85
N PHE A 331 -0.26 -31.82 -1.97
CA PHE A 331 -1.39 -31.98 -1.04
C PHE A 331 -2.73 -32.11 -1.77
N ALA A 332 -2.93 -31.35 -2.85
CA ALA A 332 -4.16 -31.37 -3.63
C ALA A 332 -4.56 -32.79 -4.09
N ALA A 333 -3.59 -33.66 -4.42
CA ALA A 333 -3.83 -35.05 -4.82
C ALA A 333 -4.49 -35.90 -3.74
N PHE A 334 -4.29 -35.60 -2.46
CA PHE A 334 -4.79 -36.40 -1.33
C PHE A 334 -6.06 -35.84 -0.71
N MET A 335 -6.44 -34.60 -1.04
CA MET A 335 -7.55 -33.89 -0.38
C MET A 335 -8.90 -34.63 -0.42
N PRO A 336 -9.31 -35.29 -1.52
CA PRO A 336 -10.56 -36.05 -1.52
C PRO A 336 -10.58 -37.17 -0.46
N ALA A 337 -9.50 -37.96 -0.39
CA ALA A 337 -9.39 -39.06 0.58
C ALA A 337 -9.26 -38.55 2.03
N LEU A 338 -8.56 -37.42 2.23
CA LEU A 338 -8.46 -36.78 3.54
C LEU A 338 -9.81 -36.25 4.03
N CYS A 339 -10.64 -35.70 3.12
CA CYS A 339 -11.99 -35.24 3.43
C CYS A 339 -12.85 -36.38 3.99
N GLU A 340 -12.91 -37.51 3.27
CA GLU A 340 -13.68 -38.68 3.71
C GLU A 340 -13.17 -39.22 5.05
N ARG A 341 -11.85 -39.24 5.25
CA ARG A 341 -11.27 -39.80 6.48
C ARG A 341 -11.43 -38.91 7.71
N LEU A 342 -11.23 -37.59 7.56
CA LEU A 342 -11.22 -36.66 8.68
C LEU A 342 -12.59 -36.07 8.99
N LEU A 343 -13.47 -35.94 7.98
CA LEU A 343 -14.80 -35.38 8.12
C LEU A 343 -15.91 -36.43 7.98
N GLY A 344 -15.64 -37.59 7.37
CA GLY A 344 -16.68 -38.58 7.07
C GLY A 344 -17.56 -38.18 5.87
N GLU A 345 -17.12 -37.22 5.06
CA GLU A 345 -17.91 -36.58 4.01
C GLU A 345 -17.14 -36.55 2.68
N THR A 346 -17.87 -36.62 1.56
CA THR A 346 -17.29 -36.35 0.23
C THR A 346 -17.11 -34.83 0.03
N PRO A 347 -16.05 -34.39 -0.67
CA PRO A 347 -15.85 -32.96 -0.96
C PRO A 347 -17.04 -32.33 -1.71
N ILE A 348 -17.62 -31.27 -1.14
CA ILE A 348 -18.69 -30.48 -1.78
C ILE A 348 -18.14 -29.71 -2.98
N LEU A 349 -16.95 -29.09 -2.81
CA LEU A 349 -16.20 -28.45 -3.87
C LEU A 349 -15.00 -29.32 -4.21
N PRO A 350 -15.07 -30.12 -5.29
CA PRO A 350 -13.95 -30.99 -5.66
C PRO A 350 -12.78 -30.15 -6.17
N THR A 351 -11.57 -30.55 -5.81
CA THR A 351 -10.34 -30.03 -6.42
C THR A 351 -10.25 -30.52 -7.87
N ILE A 352 -9.51 -29.78 -8.70
CA ILE A 352 -9.11 -30.27 -10.02
C ILE A 352 -8.35 -31.59 -9.89
N ALA A 353 -8.55 -32.49 -10.84
CA ALA A 353 -7.87 -33.78 -10.82
C ALA A 353 -6.36 -33.57 -10.83
N THR A 354 -5.69 -34.09 -9.80
CA THR A 354 -4.26 -33.89 -9.55
C THR A 354 -3.63 -35.24 -9.21
N TRP A 355 -2.53 -35.56 -9.88
CA TRP A 355 -1.77 -36.80 -9.70
C TRP A 355 -0.36 -36.45 -9.25
N TRP A 356 0.04 -36.88 -8.05
CA TRP A 356 1.38 -36.65 -7.55
C TRP A 356 2.32 -37.76 -8.03
N CYS A 357 3.35 -37.38 -8.80
CA CYS A 357 4.27 -38.33 -9.41
C CYS A 357 5.22 -38.99 -8.38
N GLY A 358 5.15 -38.64 -7.09
CA GLY A 358 5.83 -39.40 -6.04
C GLY A 358 5.30 -40.83 -5.88
N GLN A 359 4.09 -41.11 -6.37
CA GLN A 359 3.52 -42.45 -6.40
C GLN A 359 3.75 -43.11 -7.79
N PRO A 360 4.23 -44.37 -7.87
CA PRO A 360 4.62 -44.98 -9.15
C PRO A 360 3.49 -45.10 -10.19
N ALA A 361 2.26 -45.36 -9.76
CA ALA A 361 1.13 -45.52 -10.67
C ALA A 361 0.72 -44.18 -11.30
N GLU A 362 0.66 -43.15 -10.48
CA GLU A 362 0.37 -41.77 -10.83
C GLU A 362 1.46 -41.22 -11.76
N ALA A 363 2.73 -41.48 -11.46
CA ALA A 363 3.86 -41.11 -12.33
C ALA A 363 3.83 -41.81 -13.69
N ALA A 364 3.37 -43.07 -13.76
CA ALA A 364 3.19 -43.77 -15.02
C ALA A 364 2.04 -43.15 -15.84
N LEU A 365 0.91 -42.86 -15.19
CA LEU A 365 -0.26 -42.22 -15.81
C LEU A 365 0.08 -40.84 -16.38
N VAL A 366 0.78 -40.01 -15.61
CA VAL A 366 1.15 -38.66 -16.05
C VAL A 366 2.10 -38.72 -17.25
N ARG A 367 3.03 -39.68 -17.29
CA ARG A 367 3.93 -39.88 -18.45
C ARG A 367 3.18 -40.36 -19.69
N GLU A 368 2.23 -41.29 -19.53
CA GLU A 368 1.40 -41.81 -20.61
C GLU A 368 0.50 -40.72 -21.19
N ARG A 369 -0.11 -39.90 -20.33
CA ARG A 369 -1.09 -38.86 -20.69
C ARG A 369 -0.49 -37.46 -20.72
N LEU A 370 0.82 -37.33 -20.90
CA LEU A 370 1.52 -36.05 -20.83
C LEU A 370 0.90 -35.00 -21.75
N GLY A 371 0.48 -35.38 -22.96
CA GLY A 371 -0.13 -34.46 -23.93
C GLY A 371 -1.54 -33.95 -23.57
N GLU A 372 -2.18 -34.51 -22.54
CA GLU A 372 -3.53 -34.14 -22.09
C GLU A 372 -3.54 -33.36 -20.78
N LEU A 373 -2.38 -33.26 -20.11
CA LEU A 373 -2.24 -32.73 -18.77
C LEU A 373 -1.36 -31.49 -18.78
N GLN A 374 -1.48 -30.67 -17.74
CA GLN A 374 -0.46 -29.70 -17.39
C GLN A 374 0.44 -30.28 -16.29
N ILE A 375 1.73 -30.01 -16.38
CA ILE A 375 2.72 -30.41 -15.37
C ILE A 375 3.07 -29.19 -14.53
N VAL A 376 3.05 -29.38 -13.21
CA VAL A 376 3.35 -28.33 -12.22
C VAL A 376 4.38 -28.83 -11.21
N PRO A 377 5.20 -27.93 -10.63
CA PRO A 377 6.03 -28.30 -9.49
C PRO A 377 5.16 -28.70 -8.29
N ALA A 378 5.46 -29.84 -7.68
CA ALA A 378 4.66 -30.40 -6.59
C ALA A 378 4.65 -29.52 -5.33
N PHE A 379 5.76 -28.82 -5.07
CA PHE A 379 5.96 -27.99 -3.87
C PHE A 379 6.04 -26.49 -4.14
N GLY A 380 5.80 -26.05 -5.38
CA GLY A 380 5.82 -24.64 -5.79
C GLY A 380 7.19 -24.04 -6.05
N ASP A 381 8.28 -24.76 -5.77
CA ASP A 381 9.64 -24.36 -6.13
C ASP A 381 9.95 -24.71 -7.59
N ALA A 382 10.87 -23.98 -8.22
CA ALA A 382 11.30 -24.28 -9.59
C ALA A 382 11.98 -25.66 -9.67
N VAL A 383 11.61 -26.44 -10.69
CA VAL A 383 12.13 -27.80 -10.92
C VAL A 383 12.68 -27.91 -12.34
N GLU A 384 13.58 -28.87 -12.56
CA GLU A 384 14.16 -29.09 -13.88
C GLU A 384 13.08 -29.40 -14.92
N GLY A 385 13.20 -28.81 -16.12
CA GLY A 385 12.19 -28.95 -17.18
C GLY A 385 10.97 -28.04 -17.05
N ILE A 386 10.80 -27.30 -15.95
CA ILE A 386 9.74 -26.30 -15.77
C ILE A 386 10.37 -24.96 -15.38
N SER A 387 10.12 -23.93 -16.19
CA SER A 387 10.62 -22.58 -15.91
C SER A 387 9.76 -21.90 -14.84
N GLY A 388 10.24 -21.86 -13.60
CA GLY A 388 9.57 -21.17 -12.50
C GLY A 388 8.35 -21.92 -11.93
N ASP A 389 7.32 -21.18 -11.55
CA ASP A 389 6.09 -21.66 -10.91
C ASP A 389 4.90 -21.80 -11.89
N GLN A 390 5.17 -21.67 -13.20
CA GLN A 390 4.13 -21.70 -14.22
C GLN A 390 3.77 -23.14 -14.58
N PRO A 391 2.45 -23.47 -14.66
CA PRO A 391 2.02 -24.72 -15.24
C PRO A 391 2.52 -24.86 -16.67
N LEU A 392 3.08 -26.02 -16.99
CA LEU A 392 3.54 -26.36 -18.33
C LEU A 392 2.51 -27.28 -18.99
N PRO A 393 1.72 -26.81 -19.96
CA PRO A 393 0.88 -27.69 -20.76
C PRO A 393 1.77 -28.71 -21.46
N GLY A 394 1.50 -30.01 -21.28
CA GLY A 394 2.25 -31.03 -22.02
C GLY A 394 1.86 -31.07 -23.50
N ALA A 395 0.68 -30.53 -23.84
CA ALA A 395 0.29 -30.24 -25.21
C ALA A 395 1.18 -29.14 -25.81
N GLY A 396 1.77 -29.38 -26.98
CA GLY A 396 2.56 -28.38 -27.70
C GLY A 396 4.04 -28.31 -27.30
N LEU A 397 4.52 -29.19 -26.41
CA LEU A 397 5.96 -29.35 -26.17
C LEU A 397 6.67 -29.86 -27.43
N ASP A 398 7.79 -29.23 -27.79
CA ASP A 398 8.69 -29.79 -28.78
C ASP A 398 9.36 -31.08 -28.27
N GLU A 399 9.89 -31.89 -29.19
CA GLU A 399 10.45 -33.20 -28.87
C GLU A 399 11.59 -33.11 -27.85
N ALA A 400 12.48 -32.14 -28.00
CA ALA A 400 13.62 -31.96 -27.11
C ALA A 400 13.20 -31.50 -25.71
N ALA A 401 12.22 -30.61 -25.58
CA ALA A 401 11.65 -30.15 -24.32
C ALA A 401 10.91 -31.28 -23.61
N ARG A 402 10.16 -32.08 -24.37
CA ARG A 402 9.47 -33.26 -23.86
C ARG A 402 10.45 -34.30 -23.31
N GLU A 403 11.53 -34.61 -24.04
CA GLU A 403 12.57 -35.53 -23.56
C GLU A 403 13.24 -35.02 -22.29
N ARG A 404 13.67 -33.73 -22.26
CA ARG A 404 14.25 -33.13 -21.06
C ARG A 404 13.34 -33.21 -19.85
N LEU A 405 12.04 -32.92 -20.02
CA LEU A 405 11.06 -33.01 -18.94
C LEU A 405 10.90 -34.44 -18.45
N LEU A 406 10.79 -35.42 -19.36
CA LEU A 406 10.66 -36.83 -19.00
C LEU A 406 11.89 -37.38 -18.29
N GLU A 407 13.10 -36.98 -18.70
CA GLU A 407 14.35 -37.34 -18.02
C GLU A 407 14.42 -36.75 -16.60
N ALA A 408 14.02 -35.48 -16.45
CA ALA A 408 13.96 -34.81 -15.16
C ALA A 408 12.95 -35.48 -14.22
N MET A 409 11.74 -35.75 -14.71
CA MET A 409 10.70 -36.49 -13.99
C MET A 409 11.16 -37.90 -13.61
N ALA A 410 11.91 -38.60 -14.48
CA ALA A 410 12.44 -39.93 -14.16
C ALA A 410 13.49 -39.87 -13.02
N ARG A 411 14.23 -38.77 -12.91
CA ARG A 411 15.26 -38.57 -11.88
C ARG A 411 14.66 -38.24 -10.51
N ARG A 412 13.68 -37.34 -10.46
CA ARG A 412 13.03 -36.89 -9.22
C ARG A 412 11.51 -36.80 -9.38
N PRO A 413 10.80 -37.93 -9.53
CA PRO A 413 9.37 -37.91 -9.86
C PRO A 413 8.50 -37.25 -8.78
N MET A 414 8.91 -37.30 -7.51
CA MET A 414 8.21 -36.68 -6.38
C MET A 414 8.10 -35.14 -6.46
N ASP A 415 8.90 -34.48 -7.28
CA ASP A 415 8.89 -33.02 -7.40
C ASP A 415 7.85 -32.52 -8.41
N TYR A 416 7.10 -33.43 -9.06
CA TYR A 416 6.13 -33.11 -10.12
C TYR A 416 4.72 -33.58 -9.78
N CYS A 417 3.74 -32.80 -10.23
CA CYS A 417 2.33 -33.20 -10.29
C CYS A 417 1.82 -33.05 -11.73
N GLY A 418 1.00 -33.99 -12.17
CA GLY A 418 0.12 -33.79 -13.33
C GLY A 418 -1.23 -33.25 -12.88
N GLN A 419 -1.81 -32.32 -13.62
CA GLN A 419 -3.15 -31.79 -13.37
C GLN A 419 -3.98 -31.77 -14.65
N GLU A 420 -5.30 -31.93 -14.50
CA GLU A 420 -6.22 -31.69 -15.61
C GLU A 420 -6.16 -30.22 -16.05
N ILE A 421 -6.28 -29.98 -17.36
CA ILE A 421 -6.43 -28.64 -17.91
C ILE A 421 -7.90 -28.25 -17.80
N VAL A 422 -8.21 -27.23 -16.99
CA VAL A 422 -9.59 -26.80 -16.74
C VAL A 422 -10.07 -25.86 -17.84
N GLN A 423 -11.21 -26.19 -18.45
CA GLN A 423 -11.95 -25.24 -19.28
C GLN A 423 -12.79 -24.32 -18.38
N LEU A 424 -12.53 -23.02 -18.47
CA LEU A 424 -13.17 -21.99 -17.66
C LEU A 424 -14.45 -21.48 -18.32
N SER A 425 -15.49 -21.26 -17.52
CA SER A 425 -16.67 -20.51 -17.94
C SER A 425 -16.31 -19.07 -18.29
N THR A 426 -17.12 -18.46 -19.14
CA THR A 426 -17.03 -17.03 -19.46
C THR A 426 -18.02 -16.19 -18.66
N THR A 427 -17.77 -14.88 -18.62
CA THR A 427 -18.70 -13.88 -18.09
C THR A 427 -18.71 -12.65 -19.00
N PRO A 428 -19.82 -11.88 -19.06
CA PRO A 428 -19.84 -10.60 -19.77
C PRO A 428 -18.84 -9.63 -19.15
N ALA A 429 -17.93 -9.10 -19.97
CA ALA A 429 -17.05 -7.99 -19.62
C ALA A 429 -17.29 -6.83 -20.60
N LEU A 430 -17.22 -5.59 -20.11
CA LEU A 430 -17.32 -4.42 -20.97
C LEU A 430 -15.92 -4.08 -21.49
N VAL A 431 -15.70 -4.25 -22.79
CA VAL A 431 -14.43 -3.95 -23.47
C VAL A 431 -14.71 -2.90 -24.54
N GLY A 432 -14.15 -1.71 -24.37
CA GLY A 432 -14.58 -0.53 -25.13
C GLY A 432 -16.06 -0.24 -24.87
N ASP A 433 -16.87 -0.22 -25.93
CA ASP A 433 -18.32 0.00 -25.86
C ASP A 433 -19.16 -1.29 -26.00
N GLY A 434 -18.50 -2.46 -26.07
CA GLY A 434 -19.13 -3.76 -26.32
C GLY A 434 -19.02 -4.75 -25.15
N PHE A 435 -20.00 -5.65 -25.04
CA PHE A 435 -19.95 -6.76 -24.09
C PHE A 435 -19.35 -8.00 -24.76
N GLU A 436 -18.22 -8.48 -24.22
CA GLU A 436 -17.48 -9.63 -24.74
C GLU A 436 -17.35 -10.74 -23.69
N PRO A 437 -17.38 -12.03 -24.09
CA PRO A 437 -17.13 -13.13 -23.17
C PRO A 437 -15.65 -13.18 -22.76
N ARG A 438 -15.41 -13.16 -21.44
CA ARG A 438 -14.07 -13.33 -20.87
C ARG A 438 -14.03 -14.50 -19.90
N PRO A 439 -13.08 -15.44 -20.04
CA PRO A 439 -12.85 -16.49 -19.04
C PRO A 439 -12.52 -15.88 -17.68
N PHE A 440 -13.03 -16.47 -16.60
CA PHE A 440 -12.86 -15.92 -15.26
C PHE A 440 -12.46 -16.96 -14.21
N THR A 441 -11.82 -16.46 -13.16
CA THR A 441 -11.62 -17.18 -11.89
C THR A 441 -12.07 -16.29 -10.73
N VAL A 442 -12.51 -16.91 -9.64
CA VAL A 442 -12.92 -16.20 -8.41
C VAL A 442 -12.08 -16.70 -7.26
N ARG A 443 -11.34 -15.81 -6.59
CA ARG A 443 -10.79 -16.09 -5.27
C ARG A 443 -11.84 -15.78 -4.21
N ALA A 444 -12.32 -16.80 -3.53
CA ALA A 444 -13.24 -16.68 -2.42
C ALA A 444 -12.48 -16.71 -1.08
N PHE A 445 -12.98 -15.99 -0.08
CA PHE A 445 -12.32 -15.82 1.22
C PHE A 445 -13.21 -16.33 2.35
N VAL A 446 -12.60 -16.96 3.33
CA VAL A 446 -13.22 -17.54 4.53
C VAL A 446 -12.44 -17.07 5.74
N THR A 447 -13.15 -16.73 6.82
CA THR A 447 -12.52 -16.28 8.06
C THR A 447 -13.24 -16.83 9.29
N ARG A 448 -12.59 -16.83 10.44
CA ARG A 448 -13.25 -17.11 11.71
C ARG A 448 -13.98 -15.87 12.23
N ASP A 449 -15.20 -16.05 12.71
CA ASP A 449 -15.96 -15.01 13.41
C ASP A 449 -15.58 -14.94 14.91
N GLY A 450 -16.22 -14.02 15.64
CA GLY A 450 -16.03 -13.89 17.10
C GLY A 450 -16.46 -15.14 17.90
N ASN A 451 -17.23 -16.05 17.30
CA ASN A 451 -17.63 -17.34 17.87
C ASN A 451 -16.66 -18.48 17.51
N GLY A 452 -15.62 -18.19 16.74
CA GLY A 452 -14.65 -19.16 16.22
C GLY A 452 -15.19 -20.01 15.07
N GLN A 453 -16.36 -19.66 14.51
CA GLN A 453 -16.99 -20.37 13.40
C GLN A 453 -16.52 -19.82 12.06
N TRP A 454 -16.56 -20.64 11.02
CA TRP A 454 -16.19 -20.22 9.67
C TRP A 454 -17.29 -19.39 9.00
N THR A 455 -16.92 -18.24 8.47
CA THR A 455 -17.79 -17.35 7.69
C THR A 455 -17.14 -17.05 6.35
N VAL A 456 -17.93 -17.14 5.28
CA VAL A 456 -17.48 -16.90 3.90
C VAL A 456 -17.83 -15.47 3.50
N MET A 457 -16.93 -14.81 2.80
CA MET A 457 -17.20 -13.50 2.21
C MET A 457 -18.35 -13.63 1.20
N PRO A 458 -19.41 -12.80 1.26
CA PRO A 458 -20.47 -12.78 0.25
C PRO A 458 -19.98 -11.99 -0.99
N GLY A 459 -18.91 -12.50 -1.60
CA GLY A 459 -18.15 -11.89 -2.69
C GLY A 459 -16.76 -12.51 -2.78
N GLY A 460 -15.85 -11.84 -3.49
CA GLY A 460 -14.50 -12.32 -3.70
C GLY A 460 -13.73 -11.46 -4.68
N PHE A 461 -12.54 -11.92 -5.06
CA PHE A 461 -11.69 -11.25 -6.03
C PHE A 461 -11.77 -12.00 -7.36
N ALA A 462 -12.32 -11.38 -8.39
CA ALA A 462 -12.40 -11.97 -9.73
C ALA A 462 -11.31 -11.43 -10.66
N ARG A 463 -10.76 -12.34 -11.46
CA ARG A 463 -9.82 -12.07 -12.55
C ARG A 463 -10.43 -12.51 -13.86
N LEU A 464 -10.37 -11.65 -14.86
CA LEU A 464 -10.82 -11.88 -16.23
C LEU A 464 -9.61 -11.91 -17.15
N SER A 465 -9.40 -13.04 -17.83
CA SER A 465 -8.24 -13.23 -18.69
C SER A 465 -8.44 -12.55 -20.05
N SER A 466 -7.41 -11.84 -20.51
CA SER A 466 -7.37 -11.27 -21.87
C SER A 466 -6.99 -12.30 -22.94
N SER A 467 -6.09 -13.24 -22.62
CA SER A 467 -5.54 -14.26 -23.52
C SER A 467 -6.23 -15.63 -23.40
N GLY A 468 -7.10 -15.83 -22.41
CA GLY A 468 -7.70 -17.12 -22.08
C GLY A 468 -6.80 -18.04 -21.24
N GLU A 469 -5.51 -17.70 -21.11
CA GLU A 469 -4.56 -18.38 -20.23
C GLU A 469 -4.46 -17.62 -18.90
N LEU A 470 -4.82 -18.28 -17.79
CA LEU A 470 -4.71 -17.68 -16.45
C LEU A 470 -3.39 -18.09 -15.80
N ARG A 471 -2.52 -17.10 -15.63
CA ARG A 471 -1.23 -17.24 -14.95
C ARG A 471 -1.42 -17.27 -13.43
N ASN A 472 -0.46 -17.87 -12.72
CA ASN A 472 -0.40 -17.87 -11.25
C ASN A 472 -0.11 -16.49 -10.63
N SER A 473 0.18 -15.47 -11.44
CA SER A 473 0.40 -14.07 -11.03
C SER A 473 -0.90 -13.36 -10.59
N LEU A 474 -0.80 -12.38 -9.69
CA LEU A 474 -1.93 -11.57 -9.24
C LEU A 474 -2.73 -10.97 -10.42
N MET A 475 -2.04 -10.31 -11.34
CA MET A 475 -2.56 -9.80 -12.61
C MET A 475 -1.49 -9.95 -13.69
N GLY A 476 -1.86 -10.45 -14.87
CA GLY A 476 -1.05 -10.39 -16.08
C GLY A 476 -1.26 -9.08 -16.84
N GLU A 477 -0.40 -8.83 -17.82
CA GLU A 477 -0.58 -7.71 -18.74
C GLU A 477 -1.89 -7.89 -19.53
N GLY A 478 -2.78 -6.90 -19.46
CA GLY A 478 -4.09 -6.93 -20.11
C GLY A 478 -5.21 -7.65 -19.34
N ASP A 479 -4.92 -8.32 -18.23
CA ASP A 479 -5.97 -8.90 -17.39
C ASP A 479 -6.82 -7.81 -16.72
N LEU A 480 -8.11 -8.10 -16.53
CA LEU A 480 -9.04 -7.20 -15.84
C LEU A 480 -9.43 -7.79 -14.49
N SER A 481 -9.69 -6.92 -13.52
CA SER A 481 -10.32 -7.28 -12.26
C SER A 481 -11.80 -6.93 -12.28
N ALA A 482 -12.64 -7.75 -11.66
CA ALA A 482 -14.06 -7.50 -11.51
C ALA A 482 -14.49 -7.65 -10.04
N ASP A 483 -15.51 -6.90 -9.64
CA ASP A 483 -16.23 -7.15 -8.38
C ASP A 483 -17.08 -8.42 -8.50
N VAL A 484 -17.23 -9.15 -7.41
CA VAL A 484 -18.07 -10.35 -7.31
C VAL A 484 -19.28 -10.00 -6.44
N CYS A 485 -20.42 -9.83 -7.10
CA CYS A 485 -21.69 -9.43 -6.51
C CYS A 485 -22.57 -10.65 -6.27
N ILE A 486 -22.70 -11.03 -4.99
CA ILE A 486 -23.70 -12.02 -4.57
C ILE A 486 -25.04 -11.31 -4.37
N VAL A 487 -26.07 -11.77 -5.08
CA VAL A 487 -27.38 -11.08 -5.14
C VAL A 487 -28.51 -11.93 -4.58
N ASP A 488 -29.35 -11.30 -3.75
CA ASP A 488 -30.59 -11.89 -3.21
C ASP A 488 -31.82 -11.52 -4.06
N ASP A 489 -32.83 -12.38 -4.13
CA ASP A 489 -34.04 -12.15 -4.95
C ASP A 489 -34.90 -10.98 -4.50
N GLY A 490 -34.79 -10.61 -3.24
CA GLY A 490 -35.39 -9.43 -2.67
C GLY A 490 -34.38 -8.67 -1.80
N PRO A 491 -34.78 -7.52 -1.25
CA PRO A 491 -33.97 -6.82 -0.27
C PRO A 491 -33.64 -7.77 0.89
N GLY A 492 -32.36 -8.08 1.08
CA GLY A 492 -31.89 -9.06 2.06
C GLY A 492 -32.43 -8.77 3.47
N ARG A 493 -32.80 -9.84 4.19
CA ARG A 493 -33.35 -9.77 5.56
C ARG A 493 -32.31 -9.33 6.60
N ASP A 494 -31.03 -9.58 6.33
CA ASP A 494 -29.92 -9.27 7.23
C ASP A 494 -29.06 -8.13 6.67
N GLN A 495 -29.56 -6.89 6.82
CA GLN A 495 -28.67 -5.74 6.84
C GLN A 495 -27.92 -5.78 8.18
N VAL A 496 -26.89 -6.64 8.28
CA VAL A 496 -26.00 -6.65 9.43
C VAL A 496 -25.47 -5.20 9.61
N PRO A 497 -25.55 -4.65 10.82
CA PRO A 497 -25.10 -3.29 11.12
C PRO A 497 -23.67 -3.02 10.65
N THR A 498 -23.39 -1.72 10.42
CA THR A 498 -22.04 -1.16 10.29
C THR A 498 -21.04 -1.86 11.21
N LEU A 499 -19.85 -2.18 10.69
CA LEU A 499 -18.66 -2.90 11.23
C LEU A 499 -18.48 -3.11 12.75
N PHE A 500 -19.15 -2.36 13.62
CA PHE A 500 -18.97 -2.35 15.06
C PHE A 500 -20.34 -2.28 15.76
N HIS A 501 -20.85 -3.43 16.20
CA HIS A 501 -22.05 -3.53 17.06
C HIS A 501 -21.84 -2.94 18.46
N VAL A 502 -20.58 -2.74 18.86
CA VAL A 502 -20.25 -2.09 20.12
C VAL A 502 -19.92 -0.64 19.79
N SER A 503 -20.68 0.30 20.36
CA SER A 503 -20.28 1.71 20.34
C SER A 503 -18.87 1.80 20.92
N PRO A 504 -17.85 2.14 20.12
CA PRO A 504 -16.48 2.16 20.60
C PRO A 504 -16.36 3.18 21.73
N PRO A 505 -15.50 2.95 22.74
CA PRO A 505 -15.26 3.94 23.77
C PRO A 505 -14.78 5.24 23.12
N ILE A 506 -15.32 6.38 23.57
CA ILE A 506 -14.88 7.69 23.09
C ILE A 506 -13.41 7.86 23.45
N ARG A 507 -12.55 7.98 22.44
CA ARG A 507 -11.12 8.25 22.60
C ARG A 507 -10.78 9.57 21.92
N ARG A 508 -10.13 10.47 22.66
CA ARG A 508 -9.57 11.71 22.14
C ARG A 508 -8.05 11.58 22.19
N GLY A 509 -7.40 11.74 21.05
CA GLY A 509 -5.97 11.46 20.87
C GLY A 509 -5.73 10.56 19.67
N GLY A 510 -4.69 10.85 18.88
CA GLY A 510 -4.31 10.05 17.72
C GLY A 510 -4.01 8.61 18.11
N GLY A 511 -4.23 7.68 17.18
CA GLY A 511 -3.80 6.29 17.34
C GLY A 511 -2.28 6.18 17.56
N ILE A 512 -1.79 4.96 17.78
CA ILE A 512 -0.34 4.73 17.88
C ILE A 512 0.35 5.26 16.62
N LEU A 513 1.36 6.10 16.82
CA LEU A 513 2.30 6.51 15.79
C LEU A 513 3.60 5.73 15.96
N ALA A 514 3.85 4.78 15.06
CA ALA A 514 5.10 4.06 14.99
C ALA A 514 6.26 5.03 14.71
N SER A 515 7.43 4.75 15.29
CA SER A 515 8.62 5.62 15.15
C SER A 515 9.02 5.84 13.69
N GLN A 516 8.92 4.81 12.85
CA GLN A 516 9.20 4.92 11.42
C GLN A 516 8.20 5.83 10.69
N ALA A 517 6.91 5.72 11.00
CA ALA A 517 5.90 6.58 10.38
C ALA A 517 6.11 8.05 10.79
N ALA A 518 6.55 8.31 12.03
CA ALA A 518 6.92 9.64 12.49
C ALA A 518 8.14 10.19 11.71
N ASP A 519 9.18 9.38 11.52
CA ASP A 519 10.38 9.71 10.74
C ASP A 519 10.01 10.07 9.28
N ASN A 520 9.21 9.21 8.66
CA ASN A 520 8.73 9.41 7.30
C ASN A 520 7.89 10.70 7.18
N LEU A 521 6.98 10.99 8.12
CA LEU A 521 6.19 12.22 8.10
C LEU A 521 7.08 13.46 8.25
N TYR A 522 8.09 13.38 9.13
CA TYR A 522 9.05 14.46 9.35
C TYR A 522 9.85 14.76 8.07
N TRP A 523 10.43 13.75 7.41
CA TRP A 523 11.16 13.94 6.16
C TRP A 523 10.25 14.32 4.99
N PHE A 524 9.02 13.80 4.93
CA PHE A 524 8.02 14.23 3.96
C PHE A 524 7.81 15.75 4.04
N GLY A 525 7.61 16.29 5.25
CA GLY A 525 7.48 17.72 5.49
C GLY A 525 8.72 18.52 5.07
N ARG A 526 9.92 18.03 5.41
CA ARG A 526 11.19 18.68 5.01
C ARG A 526 11.35 18.74 3.49
N TYR A 527 11.14 17.63 2.79
CA TYR A 527 11.29 17.61 1.33
C TYR A 527 10.23 18.45 0.63
N LEU A 528 9.00 18.48 1.16
CA LEU A 528 7.93 19.35 0.66
C LEU A 528 8.34 20.83 0.72
N GLU A 529 8.84 21.27 1.87
CA GLU A 529 9.27 22.66 2.06
C GLU A 529 10.53 23.00 1.24
N ARG A 530 11.49 22.08 1.17
CA ARG A 530 12.70 22.25 0.34
C ARG A 530 12.35 22.39 -1.13
N ALA A 531 11.42 21.58 -1.64
CA ALA A 531 10.97 21.67 -3.03
C ALA A 531 10.28 23.01 -3.31
N GLU A 532 9.41 23.47 -2.40
CA GLU A 532 8.78 24.79 -2.51
C GLU A 532 9.83 25.92 -2.53
N ALA A 533 10.83 25.88 -1.62
CA ALA A 533 11.90 26.86 -1.55
C ALA A 533 12.72 26.91 -2.86
N THR A 534 13.14 25.76 -3.39
CA THR A 534 13.86 25.68 -4.68
C THR A 534 13.03 26.26 -5.82
N VAL A 535 11.73 25.94 -5.90
CA VAL A 535 10.83 26.49 -6.93
C VAL A 535 10.68 28.01 -6.80
N ARG A 536 10.67 28.55 -5.58
CA ARG A 536 10.61 30.00 -5.32
C ARG A 536 11.87 30.72 -5.78
N VAL A 537 13.06 30.15 -5.53
CA VAL A 537 14.32 30.69 -6.06
C VAL A 537 14.28 30.72 -7.59
N VAL A 538 13.85 29.64 -8.23
CA VAL A 538 13.69 29.59 -9.69
C VAL A 538 12.68 30.63 -10.20
N ARG A 539 11.52 30.79 -9.55
CA ARG A 539 10.55 31.87 -9.87
C ARG A 539 11.21 33.24 -9.82
N SER A 540 11.98 33.49 -8.77
CA SER A 540 12.69 34.75 -8.52
C SER A 540 13.72 35.05 -9.62
N ILE A 541 14.48 34.04 -10.08
CA ILE A 541 15.44 34.17 -11.19
C ILE A 541 14.73 34.44 -12.53
N LEU A 542 13.60 33.75 -12.79
CA LEU A 542 12.83 33.89 -14.03
C LEU A 542 11.99 35.18 -14.11
N GLY A 543 11.84 35.91 -13.01
CA GLY A 543 11.05 37.14 -12.91
C GLY A 543 9.55 36.90 -12.65
N SER A 544 8.91 37.79 -11.88
CA SER A 544 7.47 37.75 -11.58
C SER A 544 6.63 38.40 -12.69
N SER A 545 5.39 37.93 -12.89
CA SER A 545 4.47 38.49 -13.90
C SER A 545 3.61 39.66 -13.41
N ILE A 546 3.84 40.15 -12.19
CA ILE A 546 2.90 41.07 -11.50
C ILE A 546 3.24 42.56 -11.73
N ASP A 547 4.47 42.89 -12.12
CA ASP A 547 4.84 44.26 -12.50
C ASP A 547 5.42 44.30 -13.91
N VAL A 548 4.70 44.94 -14.83
CA VAL A 548 5.16 45.24 -16.21
C VAL A 548 6.42 46.11 -16.19
N ASP A 549 6.67 46.83 -15.08
CA ASP A 549 7.87 47.66 -14.85
C ASP A 549 9.03 46.94 -14.12
N SER A 550 8.83 45.72 -13.59
CA SER A 550 9.89 44.97 -12.86
C SER A 550 10.76 44.07 -13.76
N LEU A 551 10.45 43.97 -15.06
CA LEU A 551 11.24 43.15 -16.01
C LEU A 551 12.69 43.64 -16.17
N ALA A 552 13.02 44.85 -15.73
CA ALA A 552 14.29 45.53 -15.96
C ALA A 552 15.21 45.68 -14.73
N LEU A 553 14.77 45.32 -13.51
CA LEU A 553 15.44 45.73 -12.26
C LEU A 553 15.62 44.55 -11.29
N ARG A 554 16.32 43.49 -11.71
CA ARG A 554 17.07 42.69 -10.75
C ARG A 554 18.50 42.67 -11.20
N ASP A 555 19.37 43.20 -10.38
CA ASP A 555 20.80 43.17 -10.62
C ASP A 555 21.27 41.76 -11.01
N GLN A 556 22.18 41.70 -11.98
CA GLN A 556 22.80 40.47 -12.44
C GLN A 556 23.52 39.75 -11.29
N GLU A 557 24.02 40.52 -10.31
CA GLU A 557 24.59 39.98 -9.08
C GLU A 557 23.57 39.20 -8.25
N VAL A 558 22.41 39.78 -7.93
CA VAL A 558 21.38 39.11 -7.13
C VAL A 558 20.91 37.81 -7.81
N ARG A 559 20.78 37.80 -9.14
CA ARG A 559 20.47 36.58 -9.89
C ARG A 559 21.55 35.51 -9.75
N ARG A 560 22.82 35.91 -9.74
CA ARG A 560 23.97 35.01 -9.52
C ARG A 560 23.96 34.45 -8.10
N LEU A 561 23.69 35.27 -7.09
CA LEU A 561 23.58 34.81 -5.69
C LEU A 561 22.41 33.84 -5.49
N LEU A 562 21.29 34.04 -6.20
CA LEU A 562 20.16 33.11 -6.24
C LEU A 562 20.55 31.77 -6.91
N ALA A 563 21.36 31.81 -7.97
CA ALA A 563 21.88 30.58 -8.59
C ALA A 563 22.84 29.84 -7.66
N GLU A 564 23.71 30.56 -6.93
CA GLU A 564 24.55 29.97 -5.89
C GLU A 564 23.74 29.30 -4.77
N LEU A 565 22.56 29.84 -4.39
CA LEU A 565 21.65 29.12 -3.47
C LEU A 565 21.22 27.76 -4.01
N LEU A 566 20.92 27.66 -5.31
CA LEU A 566 20.57 26.39 -5.93
C LEU A 566 21.73 25.39 -5.84
N TYR A 567 22.97 25.86 -5.98
CA TYR A 567 24.16 25.03 -5.76
C TYR A 567 24.32 24.61 -4.29
N LEU A 568 24.21 25.55 -3.34
CA LEU A 568 24.31 25.26 -1.90
C LEU A 568 23.23 24.28 -1.42
N TRP A 569 22.06 24.27 -2.07
CA TRP A 569 20.98 23.32 -1.80
C TRP A 569 21.13 22.01 -2.58
N ASN A 570 22.19 21.85 -3.35
CA ASN A 570 22.47 20.69 -4.21
C ASN A 570 21.35 20.45 -5.24
N ALA A 571 20.82 21.53 -5.84
CA ALA A 571 19.88 21.48 -6.95
C ALA A 571 20.58 21.53 -8.32
N VAL A 572 21.77 22.12 -8.36
CA VAL A 572 22.69 22.20 -9.52
C VAL A 572 24.13 22.00 -9.05
N ASP A 573 25.02 21.62 -9.96
CA ASP A 573 26.45 21.47 -9.68
C ASP A 573 27.20 22.80 -9.88
N GLU A 574 28.41 22.93 -9.32
CA GLU A 574 29.21 24.16 -9.39
C GLU A 574 29.50 24.57 -10.85
N GLU A 575 29.88 23.60 -11.68
CA GLU A 575 30.17 23.79 -13.10
C GLU A 575 28.96 24.30 -13.90
N GLU A 576 27.74 24.04 -13.42
CA GLU A 576 26.50 24.44 -14.08
C GLU A 576 26.17 25.92 -13.83
N LEU A 577 26.79 26.58 -12.84
CA LEU A 577 26.57 28.00 -12.54
C LEU A 577 27.01 28.92 -13.69
N GLU A 578 27.93 28.46 -14.54
CA GLU A 578 28.42 29.18 -15.73
C GLU A 578 27.45 29.09 -16.93
N LEU A 579 26.40 28.26 -16.83
CA LEU A 579 25.40 28.12 -17.89
C LEU A 579 24.45 29.33 -17.94
N PRO A 580 23.78 29.57 -19.08
CA PRO A 580 22.71 30.57 -19.14
C PRO A 580 21.67 30.32 -18.05
N MET A 581 21.21 31.35 -17.34
CA MET A 581 20.31 31.19 -16.17
C MET A 581 19.06 30.37 -16.46
N ALA A 582 18.51 30.47 -17.67
CA ALA A 582 17.38 29.65 -18.09
C ALA A 582 17.68 28.15 -18.05
N GLN A 583 18.92 27.75 -18.37
CA GLN A 583 19.38 26.37 -18.30
C GLN A 583 19.60 25.93 -16.85
N VAL A 584 20.19 26.78 -16.01
CA VAL A 584 20.36 26.52 -14.57
C VAL A 584 19.00 26.29 -13.90
N CYS A 585 18.02 27.15 -14.17
CA CYS A 585 16.64 26.99 -13.69
C CYS A 585 16.02 25.68 -14.16
N ARG A 586 16.22 25.32 -15.43
CA ARG A 586 15.70 24.06 -15.98
C ARG A 586 16.32 22.84 -15.31
N LEU A 587 17.62 22.88 -15.03
CA LEU A 587 18.33 21.79 -14.33
C LEU A 587 17.85 21.66 -12.89
N ALA A 588 17.67 22.77 -12.17
CA ALA A 588 17.12 22.76 -10.81
C ALA A 588 15.69 22.18 -10.76
N LEU A 589 14.85 22.46 -11.77
CA LEU A 589 13.49 21.93 -11.85
C LEU A 589 13.45 20.44 -12.22
N LEU A 590 14.23 20.02 -13.22
CA LEU A 590 14.13 18.68 -13.82
C LEU A 590 15.15 17.66 -13.28
N GLY A 591 16.13 18.09 -12.48
CA GLY A 591 17.18 17.24 -11.96
C GLY A 591 16.65 16.09 -11.11
N THR A 592 16.95 14.85 -11.53
CA THR A 592 16.55 13.61 -10.82
C THR A 592 17.69 12.99 -10.01
N GLY A 593 18.95 13.31 -10.33
CA GLY A 593 20.13 12.76 -9.65
C GLY A 593 20.64 13.58 -8.47
N ARG A 594 20.05 14.75 -8.18
CA ARG A 594 20.55 15.72 -7.20
C ARG A 594 19.57 15.90 -6.05
N SER A 595 20.06 15.91 -4.81
CA SER A 595 19.18 15.88 -3.62
C SER A 595 18.35 17.15 -3.40
N GLY A 596 18.71 18.27 -4.04
CA GLY A 596 17.97 19.52 -4.02
C GLY A 596 17.15 19.81 -5.28
N GLY A 597 17.28 18.97 -6.31
CA GLY A 597 16.52 19.11 -7.56
C GLY A 597 15.03 18.86 -7.31
N VAL A 598 14.15 19.66 -7.92
CA VAL A 598 12.71 19.62 -7.64
C VAL A 598 12.11 18.26 -8.02
N SER A 599 12.45 17.72 -9.20
CA SER A 599 12.02 16.37 -9.60
C SER A 599 12.50 15.28 -8.64
N ALA A 600 13.76 15.34 -8.17
CA ALA A 600 14.28 14.39 -7.19
C ALA A 600 13.54 14.49 -5.84
N LEU A 601 13.27 15.70 -5.37
CA LEU A 601 12.52 15.95 -4.14
C LEU A 601 11.07 15.48 -4.24
N LEU A 602 10.39 15.76 -5.37
CA LEU A 602 9.05 15.22 -5.65
C LEU A 602 9.06 13.69 -5.70
N GLY A 603 10.12 13.10 -6.25
CA GLY A 603 10.38 11.66 -6.20
C GLY A 603 10.48 11.16 -4.76
N ALA A 604 11.28 11.80 -3.90
CA ALA A 604 11.41 11.44 -2.49
C ALA A 604 10.09 11.60 -1.71
N ILE A 605 9.33 12.67 -1.95
CA ILE A 605 7.99 12.90 -1.38
C ILE A 605 7.05 11.76 -1.78
N ARG A 606 7.04 11.39 -3.06
CA ARG A 606 6.23 10.27 -3.59
C ARG A 606 6.64 8.96 -2.91
N ASP A 607 7.93 8.68 -2.88
CA ASP A 607 8.51 7.46 -2.32
C ASP A 607 8.18 7.27 -0.83
N ILE A 608 8.32 8.32 -0.04
CA ILE A 608 7.96 8.31 1.38
C ILE A 608 6.44 8.22 1.52
N GLY A 609 5.69 9.00 0.75
CA GLY A 609 4.24 9.02 0.86
C GLY A 609 3.57 7.70 0.47
N LEU A 610 4.19 6.89 -0.40
CA LEU A 610 3.77 5.51 -0.67
C LEU A 610 3.77 4.65 0.61
N THR A 611 4.71 4.87 1.53
CA THR A 611 4.75 4.16 2.81
C THR A 611 3.72 4.66 3.82
N LEU A 612 3.15 5.85 3.61
CA LEU A 612 2.23 6.54 4.52
C LEU A 612 0.79 6.57 4.00
N ARG A 613 0.43 5.75 3.01
CA ARG A 613 -0.87 5.79 2.33
C ARG A 613 -2.04 5.52 3.28
N ASP A 614 -1.85 4.73 4.33
CA ASP A 614 -2.83 4.49 5.39
C ASP A 614 -3.10 5.73 6.26
N ARG A 615 -2.22 6.75 6.20
CA ARG A 615 -2.27 7.96 7.04
C ARG A 615 -2.69 9.23 6.32
N PHE A 616 -2.60 9.27 5.00
CA PHE A 616 -3.03 10.42 4.23
C PHE A 616 -4.50 10.34 3.82
N ALA A 617 -5.17 11.50 3.84
CA ALA A 617 -6.46 11.64 3.20
C ALA A 617 -6.30 11.39 1.69
N PRO A 618 -7.30 10.79 1.00
CA PRO A 618 -7.22 10.52 -0.43
C PRO A 618 -6.85 11.74 -1.27
N ASP A 619 -7.44 12.91 -0.98
CA ASP A 619 -7.15 14.15 -1.70
C ASP A 619 -5.73 14.68 -1.48
N PHE A 620 -5.23 14.60 -0.25
CA PHE A 620 -3.85 14.97 0.05
C PHE A 620 -2.89 14.09 -0.74
N TRP A 621 -3.08 12.76 -0.69
CA TRP A 621 -2.23 11.82 -1.41
C TRP A 621 -2.31 12.05 -2.92
N ARG A 622 -3.51 12.25 -3.49
CA ARG A 622 -3.71 12.52 -4.91
C ARG A 622 -2.95 13.74 -5.40
N ILE A 623 -2.86 14.81 -4.62
CA ILE A 623 -2.09 16.02 -4.97
C ILE A 623 -0.58 15.77 -4.74
N ALA A 624 -0.21 15.10 -3.64
CA ALA A 624 1.17 14.79 -3.31
C ALA A 624 1.82 13.81 -4.29
N SER A 625 1.05 12.91 -4.91
CA SER A 625 1.55 11.88 -5.81
C SER A 625 1.52 12.27 -7.30
N ARG A 626 1.07 13.48 -7.65
CA ARG A 626 1.04 13.93 -9.05
C ARG A 626 2.46 13.94 -9.65
N GLN A 627 2.57 13.57 -10.91
CA GLN A 627 3.81 13.70 -11.66
C GLN A 627 4.23 15.18 -11.75
N PRO A 628 5.54 15.48 -11.83
CA PRO A 628 6.01 16.83 -12.10
C PRO A 628 5.50 17.31 -13.47
N PRO A 629 5.25 18.62 -13.63
CA PRO A 629 4.82 19.16 -14.92
C PRO A 629 5.91 19.00 -15.98
N GLU A 630 5.49 18.76 -17.22
CA GLU A 630 6.43 18.68 -18.34
C GLU A 630 6.97 20.06 -18.70
N ILE A 631 8.30 20.17 -18.83
CA ILE A 631 8.99 21.41 -19.23
C ILE A 631 9.79 21.13 -20.52
N PRO A 632 9.13 21.21 -21.69
CA PRO A 632 9.70 20.75 -22.96
C PRO A 632 10.79 21.68 -23.52
N SER A 633 10.91 22.91 -23.01
CA SER A 633 11.92 23.87 -23.50
C SER A 633 12.48 24.74 -22.37
N SER A 634 13.68 25.27 -22.56
CA SER A 634 14.32 26.25 -21.67
C SER A 634 13.81 27.69 -21.88
N ARG A 635 12.68 27.89 -22.57
CA ARG A 635 12.07 29.23 -22.71
C ARG A 635 11.46 29.66 -21.38
N GLY A 636 11.79 30.88 -20.93
CA GLY A 636 11.33 31.43 -19.64
C GLY A 636 9.82 31.31 -19.42
N ALA A 637 9.00 31.67 -20.40
CA ALA A 637 7.53 31.60 -20.30
C ALA A 637 6.99 30.17 -20.10
N VAL A 638 7.64 29.15 -20.68
CA VAL A 638 7.24 27.74 -20.51
C VAL A 638 7.60 27.26 -19.11
N MET A 639 8.80 27.59 -18.63
CA MET A 639 9.24 27.26 -17.27
C MET A 639 8.39 27.96 -16.22
N GLN A 640 8.04 29.23 -16.42
CA GLN A 640 7.16 29.97 -15.52
C GLN A 640 5.83 29.24 -15.31
N ARG A 641 5.20 28.71 -16.38
CA ARG A 641 3.96 27.92 -16.25
C ARG A 641 4.14 26.71 -15.33
N GLY A 642 5.21 25.93 -15.52
CA GLY A 642 5.50 24.78 -14.65
C GLY A 642 5.78 25.19 -13.20
N VAL A 643 6.46 26.31 -13.00
CA VAL A 643 6.69 26.90 -11.67
C VAL A 643 5.38 27.31 -10.99
N TRP A 644 4.46 27.96 -11.71
CA TRP A 644 3.14 28.32 -11.18
C TRP A 644 2.34 27.09 -10.78
N GLU A 645 2.28 26.06 -11.61
CA GLU A 645 1.58 24.81 -11.32
C GLU A 645 2.15 24.12 -10.06
N LEU A 646 3.48 24.13 -9.90
CA LEU A 646 4.13 23.59 -8.70
C LEU A 646 3.82 24.41 -7.44
N LEU A 647 3.82 25.74 -7.52
CA LEU A 647 3.47 26.60 -6.38
C LEU A 647 2.00 26.48 -5.98
N GLU A 648 1.10 26.36 -6.95
CA GLU A 648 -0.31 26.05 -6.70
C GLU A 648 -0.47 24.71 -5.99
N ARG A 649 0.27 23.68 -6.44
CA ARG A 649 0.31 22.36 -5.80
C ARG A 649 0.79 22.44 -4.35
N PHE A 650 1.90 23.13 -4.07
CA PHE A 650 2.43 23.28 -2.71
C PHE A 650 1.50 24.10 -1.79
N SER A 651 0.84 25.11 -2.36
CA SER A 651 -0.17 25.91 -1.64
C SER A 651 -1.38 25.06 -1.27
N ALA A 652 -1.88 24.24 -2.20
CA ALA A 652 -2.98 23.32 -1.95
C ALA A 652 -2.62 22.30 -0.86
N LEU A 653 -1.43 21.68 -0.94
CA LEU A 653 -0.95 20.75 0.09
C LEU A 653 -0.82 21.43 1.46
N SER A 654 -0.32 22.67 1.50
CA SER A 654 -0.22 23.45 2.73
C SER A 654 -1.57 23.74 3.37
N GLY A 655 -2.59 24.07 2.56
CA GLY A 655 -3.96 24.27 3.02
C GLY A 655 -4.57 22.99 3.59
N LEU A 656 -4.40 21.85 2.90
CA LEU A 656 -4.89 20.56 3.40
C LEU A 656 -4.19 20.12 4.70
N ILE A 657 -2.90 20.41 4.86
CA ILE A 657 -2.19 20.15 6.12
C ILE A 657 -2.75 21.00 7.27
N ALA A 658 -3.12 22.25 6.98
CA ALA A 658 -3.65 23.16 7.99
C ALA A 658 -5.10 22.80 8.39
N GLU A 659 -5.96 22.51 7.42
CA GLU A 659 -7.41 22.42 7.66
C GLU A 659 -7.95 20.99 7.78
N ASP A 660 -7.41 20.03 7.02
CA ASP A 660 -7.97 18.67 6.96
C ASP A 660 -7.32 17.68 7.93
N MET A 661 -6.05 17.93 8.30
CA MET A 661 -5.34 17.02 9.20
C MET A 661 -5.70 17.25 10.66
N VAL A 662 -6.13 16.18 11.33
CA VAL A 662 -6.30 16.17 12.80
C VAL A 662 -4.96 16.53 13.46
N ARG A 663 -4.99 17.42 14.45
CA ARG A 663 -3.84 17.94 15.22
C ARG A 663 -3.21 16.91 16.17
N SER A 664 -2.96 15.72 15.63
CA SER A 664 -2.34 14.56 16.23
C SER A 664 -0.81 14.64 16.12
N PRO A 665 -0.06 13.74 16.79
CA PRO A 665 1.39 13.68 16.62
C PRO A 665 1.84 13.51 15.16
N ALA A 666 1.07 12.82 14.32
CA ALA A 666 1.40 12.65 12.89
C ALA A 666 1.47 13.99 12.15
N TRP A 667 0.46 14.85 12.37
CA TRP A 667 0.45 16.22 11.84
C TRP A 667 1.63 17.04 12.38
N ARG A 668 1.92 16.91 13.68
CA ARG A 668 3.04 17.63 14.32
C ARG A 668 4.38 17.27 13.69
N PHE A 669 4.69 15.99 13.48
CA PHE A 669 5.96 15.60 12.83
C PHE A 669 6.06 16.14 11.41
N LEU A 670 4.97 16.08 10.63
CA LEU A 670 4.93 16.64 9.29
C LEU A 670 5.19 18.15 9.29
N ASP A 671 4.49 18.90 10.14
CA ASP A 671 4.64 20.36 10.19
C ASP A 671 5.99 20.75 10.80
N MET A 672 6.49 20.04 11.82
CA MET A 672 7.85 20.22 12.37
C MET A 672 8.92 20.11 11.27
N GLY A 673 8.81 19.12 10.38
CA GLY A 673 9.72 18.99 9.24
C GLY A 673 9.72 20.24 8.37
N ARG A 674 8.53 20.76 8.03
CA ARG A 674 8.39 22.00 7.26
C ARG A 674 8.98 23.21 7.99
N ARG A 675 8.67 23.37 9.28
CA ARG A 675 9.12 24.52 10.08
C ARG A 675 10.65 24.54 10.23
N ILE A 676 11.29 23.40 10.47
CA ILE A 676 12.76 23.29 10.51
C ILE A 676 13.37 23.65 9.15
N GLU A 677 12.84 23.08 8.07
CA GLU A 677 13.40 23.34 6.74
C GLU A 677 13.23 24.80 6.32
N ARG A 678 12.07 25.41 6.62
CA ARG A 678 11.83 26.83 6.37
C ARG A 678 12.76 27.73 7.18
N ALA A 679 12.93 27.44 8.47
CA ALA A 679 13.84 28.20 9.33
C ALA A 679 15.29 28.15 8.81
N LEU A 680 15.76 26.97 8.38
CA LEU A 680 17.07 26.80 7.73
C LEU A 680 17.16 27.60 6.44
N ALA A 681 16.13 27.55 5.58
CA ALA A 681 16.09 28.30 4.34
C ALA A 681 16.18 29.81 4.59
N ILE A 682 15.43 30.35 5.57
CA ILE A 682 15.46 31.78 5.92
C ILE A 682 16.88 32.22 6.32
N CYS A 683 17.53 31.45 7.21
CA CYS A 683 18.90 31.75 7.65
C CYS A 683 19.86 31.77 6.45
N ARG A 684 19.84 30.73 5.63
CA ARG A 684 20.74 30.60 4.45
C ARG A 684 20.50 31.67 3.40
N MET A 685 19.23 31.97 3.09
CA MET A 685 18.87 33.00 2.11
C MET A 685 19.35 34.38 2.58
N LEU A 686 19.13 34.74 3.84
CA LEU A 686 19.58 36.03 4.39
C LEU A 686 21.10 36.16 4.34
N ARG A 687 21.83 35.16 4.84
CA ARG A 687 23.30 35.16 4.82
C ARG A 687 23.87 35.27 3.41
N GLN A 688 23.22 34.63 2.44
CA GLN A 688 23.64 34.68 1.05
C GLN A 688 23.33 36.03 0.39
N MET A 689 22.17 36.63 0.69
CA MET A 689 21.78 37.93 0.15
C MET A 689 22.53 39.11 0.81
N ASP A 690 23.05 38.93 2.03
CA ASP A 690 23.91 39.91 2.72
C ASP A 690 25.25 40.18 2.00
N ARG A 691 25.60 39.32 1.04
CA ARG A 691 26.80 39.44 0.19
C ARG A 691 26.62 40.37 -1.01
N ALA A 692 25.41 40.81 -1.31
CA ALA A 692 25.12 41.64 -2.48
C ALA A 692 25.60 43.08 -2.28
N ASP A 693 26.15 43.69 -3.32
CA ASP A 693 26.53 45.11 -3.31
C ASP A 693 25.28 46.02 -3.34
N ASP A 694 24.23 45.61 -4.08
CA ASP A 694 22.93 46.29 -4.09
C ASP A 694 21.99 45.75 -2.98
N GLU A 695 22.01 46.43 -1.84
CA GLU A 695 21.20 46.07 -0.68
C GLU A 695 19.69 46.15 -0.96
N ALA A 696 19.22 47.10 -1.78
CA ALA A 696 17.78 47.28 -2.00
C ALA A 696 17.18 46.15 -2.85
N ASP A 697 17.89 45.74 -3.90
CA ASP A 697 17.49 44.63 -4.76
C ASP A 697 17.56 43.28 -4.02
N ALA A 698 18.61 43.07 -3.20
CA ALA A 698 18.76 41.87 -2.39
C ALA A 698 17.64 41.74 -1.34
N LEU A 699 17.28 42.84 -0.66
CA LEU A 699 16.16 42.87 0.28
C LEU A 699 14.81 42.67 -0.43
N SER A 700 14.63 43.21 -1.64
CA SER A 700 13.44 42.97 -2.46
C SER A 700 13.29 41.49 -2.85
N ALA A 701 14.40 40.83 -3.21
CA ALA A 701 14.44 39.41 -3.49
C ALA A 701 14.12 38.58 -2.23
N MET A 702 14.65 38.94 -1.06
CA MET A 702 14.31 38.29 0.21
C MET A 702 12.82 38.37 0.53
N LEU A 703 12.20 39.54 0.34
CA LEU A 703 10.77 39.73 0.54
C LEU A 703 9.93 38.90 -0.44
N ASP A 704 10.39 38.70 -1.69
CA ASP A 704 9.71 37.84 -2.68
C ASP A 704 9.84 36.35 -2.30
N LEU A 705 11.04 35.89 -1.94
CA LEU A 705 11.28 34.49 -1.53
C LEU A 705 10.44 34.10 -0.30
N CYS A 706 10.22 35.04 0.62
CA CYS A 706 9.45 34.85 1.85
C CYS A 706 7.98 35.27 1.73
N ASP A 707 7.43 35.50 0.52
CA ASP A 707 6.05 35.97 0.29
C ASP A 707 5.62 37.20 1.14
N SER A 708 6.57 38.06 1.49
CA SER A 708 6.38 39.17 2.42
C SER A 708 6.35 40.54 1.74
N GLN A 709 6.41 40.62 0.41
CA GLN A 709 6.36 41.91 -0.32
C GLN A 709 5.10 42.72 -0.04
N ILE A 710 3.91 42.10 -0.05
CA ILE A 710 2.64 42.81 0.17
C ILE A 710 2.59 43.33 1.62
N SER A 711 2.97 42.49 2.59
CA SER A 711 3.04 42.85 4.00
C SER A 711 4.04 43.96 4.27
N TYR A 712 5.18 43.96 3.57
CA TYR A 712 6.15 45.04 3.67
C TYR A 712 5.58 46.34 3.10
N ARG A 713 5.04 46.32 1.87
CA ARG A 713 4.51 47.52 1.20
C ARG A 713 3.31 48.14 1.92
N SER A 714 2.53 47.35 2.66
CA SER A 714 1.42 47.86 3.45
C SER A 714 1.88 48.57 4.74
N ARG A 715 2.99 48.13 5.33
CA ARG A 715 3.58 48.72 6.55
C ARG A 715 4.55 49.86 6.25
N TYR A 716 5.31 49.73 5.16
CA TYR A 716 6.39 50.62 4.77
C TYR A 716 6.15 51.11 3.35
N LEU A 717 5.91 52.42 3.19
CA LEU A 717 5.65 53.07 1.89
C LEU A 717 6.94 53.49 1.15
N SER A 718 8.07 52.90 1.51
CA SER A 718 9.41 53.22 1.00
C SER A 718 10.06 52.01 0.32
N SER A 719 11.20 52.25 -0.34
CA SER A 719 12.07 51.16 -0.81
C SER A 719 12.43 50.20 0.34
N PRO A 720 12.70 48.91 0.06
CA PRO A 720 13.17 47.96 1.06
C PRO A 720 14.38 48.50 1.82
N ALA A 721 14.30 48.50 3.15
CA ALA A 721 15.37 48.92 4.05
C ALA A 721 15.69 47.78 5.02
N ARG A 722 16.97 47.64 5.38
CA ARG A 722 17.49 46.49 6.13
C ARG A 722 16.71 46.18 7.41
N ALA A 723 16.68 47.13 8.34
CA ALA A 723 16.07 46.89 9.65
C ALA A 723 14.57 46.51 9.55
N PRO A 724 13.71 47.23 8.79
CA PRO A 724 12.33 46.81 8.54
C PRO A 724 12.16 45.41 7.92
N VAL A 725 13.05 45.02 7.01
CA VAL A 725 12.99 43.69 6.38
C VAL A 725 13.44 42.60 7.35
N LEU A 726 14.54 42.81 8.08
CA LEU A 726 15.02 41.87 9.09
C LEU A 726 14.00 41.70 10.22
N ASP A 727 13.38 42.79 10.68
CA ASP A 727 12.29 42.71 11.67
C ASP A 727 11.14 41.82 11.15
N LEU A 728 10.65 42.09 9.93
CA LEU A 728 9.54 41.34 9.33
C LEU A 728 9.87 39.85 9.07
N LEU A 729 11.11 39.54 8.67
CA LEU A 729 11.52 38.18 8.29
C LEU A 729 12.11 37.37 9.43
N LEU A 730 12.60 38.00 10.50
CA LEU A 730 13.23 37.31 11.62
C LEU A 730 12.45 37.42 12.93
N LEU A 731 11.90 38.59 13.24
CA LEU A 731 11.40 38.94 14.57
C LEU A 731 9.89 39.15 14.67
N ASP A 732 9.15 39.22 13.56
CA ASP A 732 7.70 39.39 13.57
C ASP A 732 6.95 38.06 13.87
N PRO A 733 6.35 37.87 15.06
CA PRO A 733 5.64 36.65 15.41
C PRO A 733 4.28 36.50 14.71
N GLU A 734 3.76 37.55 14.07
CA GLU A 734 2.50 37.49 13.33
C GLU A 734 2.70 37.09 11.87
N ASN A 735 3.94 37.08 11.38
CA ASN A 735 4.28 36.65 10.03
C ASN A 735 4.57 35.13 9.99
N PRO A 736 3.73 34.30 9.34
CA PRO A 736 3.96 32.84 9.26
C PRO A 736 5.21 32.45 8.47
N ARG A 737 5.87 33.40 7.83
CA ARG A 737 7.13 33.25 7.09
C ARG A 737 8.33 33.78 7.85
N SER A 738 8.17 34.33 9.06
CA SER A 738 9.30 34.78 9.86
C SER A 738 10.03 33.63 10.57
N LEU A 739 11.30 33.84 10.90
CA LEU A 739 12.08 32.87 11.68
C LEU A 739 11.46 32.64 13.07
N ILE A 740 11.13 33.70 13.80
CA ILE A 740 10.56 33.58 15.15
C ILE A 740 9.26 32.77 15.16
N PHE A 741 8.39 32.93 14.15
CA PHE A 741 7.16 32.13 14.04
C PHE A 741 7.49 30.65 13.88
N GLN A 742 8.48 30.30 13.05
CA GLN A 742 8.87 28.90 12.87
C GLN A 742 9.39 28.30 14.18
N LEU A 743 10.21 29.06 14.91
CA LEU A 743 10.81 28.63 16.18
C LEU A 743 9.76 28.44 17.28
N GLN A 744 8.79 29.35 17.37
CA GLN A 744 7.66 29.24 18.30
C GLN A 744 6.79 28.01 17.97
N ALA A 745 6.42 27.84 16.70
CA ALA A 745 5.65 26.67 16.26
C ALA A 745 6.39 25.35 16.54
N LEU A 746 7.72 25.30 16.31
CA LEU A 746 8.54 24.13 16.63
C LEU A 746 8.51 23.79 18.11
N ASN A 747 8.67 24.79 18.98
CA ASN A 747 8.59 24.61 20.42
C ASN A 747 7.22 24.05 20.84
N ASP A 748 6.13 24.62 20.32
CA ASP A 748 4.76 24.19 20.61
C ASP A 748 4.47 22.77 20.11
N HIS A 749 5.06 22.39 18.98
CA HIS A 749 4.96 21.03 18.49
C HIS A 749 5.66 20.04 19.41
N ILE A 750 6.91 20.32 19.79
CA ILE A 750 7.73 19.43 20.63
C ILE A 750 7.12 19.30 22.03
N GLU A 751 6.64 20.39 22.61
CA GLU A 751 6.02 20.38 23.95
C GLU A 751 4.74 19.52 24.01
N ALA A 752 4.03 19.40 22.89
CA ALA A 752 2.81 18.59 22.79
C ALA A 752 3.07 17.11 22.44
N LEU A 753 4.33 16.71 22.22
CA LEU A 753 4.69 15.31 21.96
C LEU A 753 4.78 14.51 23.28
N PRO A 754 4.55 13.18 23.23
CA PRO A 754 4.61 12.34 24.42
C PRO A 754 6.04 12.19 24.94
N THR A 755 6.21 12.35 26.26
CA THR A 755 7.47 12.05 26.97
C THR A 755 7.57 10.57 27.31
N LEU A 756 8.80 10.04 27.43
CA LEU A 756 9.05 8.67 27.88
C LEU A 756 8.99 8.56 29.40
N ALA A 757 9.49 9.59 30.10
CA ALA A 757 9.47 9.67 31.55
C ALA A 757 8.31 10.56 32.01
N ASP A 758 7.57 10.08 33.00
CA ASP A 758 6.54 10.85 33.71
C ASP A 758 7.15 11.51 34.96
N ASN A 759 8.24 12.27 34.76
CA ASN A 759 8.95 12.96 35.83
C ASN A 759 8.85 14.50 35.72
N GLY A 760 8.12 15.00 34.72
CA GLY A 760 7.94 16.43 34.45
C GLY A 760 9.20 17.16 33.96
N LEU A 761 10.31 16.46 33.69
CA LEU A 761 11.55 17.07 33.20
C LEU A 761 11.54 17.16 31.66
N PRO A 762 12.03 18.28 31.08
CA PRO A 762 12.10 18.43 29.64
C PRO A 762 13.16 17.50 29.04
N GLU A 763 12.80 16.85 27.94
CA GLU A 763 13.71 15.98 27.18
C GLU A 763 14.62 16.82 26.25
N ALA A 764 15.69 16.21 25.72
CA ALA A 764 16.70 16.91 24.92
C ALA A 764 16.13 17.75 23.75
N PRO A 765 15.14 17.29 22.95
CA PRO A 765 14.57 18.12 21.89
C PRO A 765 13.88 19.38 22.43
N GLN A 766 13.21 19.29 23.58
CA GLN A 766 12.51 20.41 24.19
C GLN A 766 13.50 21.44 24.74
N LEU A 767 14.58 20.98 25.38
CA LEU A 767 15.67 21.86 25.83
C LEU A 767 16.33 22.58 24.66
N ALA A 768 16.65 21.87 23.57
CA ALA A 768 17.26 22.44 22.38
C ALA A 768 16.35 23.49 21.73
N SER A 769 15.06 23.21 21.57
CA SER A 769 14.10 24.15 20.99
C SER A 769 13.94 25.42 21.84
N ARG A 770 13.84 25.28 23.17
CA ARG A 770 13.77 26.42 24.09
C ARG A 770 15.04 27.27 24.07
N ALA A 771 16.21 26.64 23.96
CA ALA A 771 17.49 27.35 23.87
C ALA A 771 17.58 28.21 22.61
N ILE A 772 17.14 27.69 21.45
CA ILE A 772 17.10 28.46 20.20
C ILE A 772 16.17 29.66 20.34
N LEU A 773 14.95 29.44 20.86
CA LEU A 773 13.96 30.51 21.03
C LEU A 773 14.45 31.61 21.97
N ALA A 774 15.16 31.25 23.04
CA ALA A 774 15.70 32.20 24.01
C ALA A 774 16.69 33.20 23.39
N ASN A 775 17.44 32.80 22.35
CA ASN A 775 18.37 33.71 21.66
C ASN A 775 17.67 34.89 21.00
N PHE A 776 16.38 34.76 20.65
CA PHE A 776 15.61 35.80 19.96
C PHE A 776 14.74 36.65 20.90
N ALA A 777 14.58 36.28 22.18
CA ALA A 777 13.60 36.86 23.09
C ALA A 777 13.86 38.33 23.50
N GLY A 778 15.00 38.92 23.14
CA GLY A 778 15.37 40.31 23.44
C GLY A 778 16.13 41.01 22.33
N MET A 779 16.07 40.49 21.10
CA MET A 779 16.80 41.05 19.97
C MET A 779 16.04 42.19 19.31
N SER A 780 16.79 43.10 18.70
CA SER A 780 16.26 44.09 17.75
C SER A 780 16.85 43.85 16.37
N ALA A 781 16.18 44.35 15.32
CA ALA A 781 16.64 44.21 13.94
C ALA A 781 18.06 44.75 13.70
N GLU A 782 18.52 45.70 14.52
CA GLU A 782 19.86 46.32 14.45
C GLU A 782 20.97 45.43 15.03
N THR A 783 20.61 44.45 15.86
CA THR A 783 21.55 43.57 16.57
C THR A 783 21.73 42.20 15.90
N LEU A 784 21.06 41.98 14.77
CA LEU A 784 21.11 40.72 14.01
C LEU A 784 22.33 40.71 13.08
N ASP A 785 23.16 39.68 13.20
CA ASP A 785 24.37 39.48 12.39
C ASP A 785 24.46 38.06 11.79
N ASP A 786 25.43 37.87 10.88
CA ASP A 786 25.68 36.59 10.21
C ASP A 786 26.06 35.47 11.21
N ALA A 787 26.80 35.81 12.27
CA ALA A 787 27.26 34.86 13.27
C ALA A 787 26.08 34.23 14.04
N LEU A 788 25.08 35.02 14.41
CA LEU A 788 23.86 34.51 15.03
C LEU A 788 23.06 33.62 14.07
N LEU A 789 22.95 34.00 12.79
CA LEU A 789 22.21 33.21 11.81
C LEU A 789 22.89 31.85 11.57
N LEU A 790 24.23 31.81 11.55
CA LEU A 790 25.01 30.58 11.49
C LEU A 790 24.83 29.71 12.76
N ASP A 791 24.94 30.28 13.96
CA ASP A 791 24.69 29.55 15.22
C ASP A 791 23.24 29.00 15.27
N THR A 792 22.27 29.77 14.77
CA THR A 792 20.87 29.34 14.68
C THR A 792 20.72 28.17 13.71
N GLU A 793 21.36 28.22 12.54
CA GLU A 793 21.39 27.11 11.59
C GLU A 793 21.97 25.83 12.21
N GLU A 794 23.13 25.93 12.86
CA GLU A 794 23.78 24.80 13.53
C GLU A 794 22.89 24.18 14.62
N ARG A 795 22.24 25.03 15.43
CA ARG A 795 21.31 24.57 16.47
C ARG A 795 20.04 23.94 15.91
N LEU A 796 19.52 24.43 14.78
CA LEU A 796 18.36 23.83 14.11
C LEU A 796 18.71 22.42 13.59
N LEU A 797 19.92 22.23 13.05
CA LEU A 797 20.42 20.92 12.65
C LEU A 797 20.58 20.00 13.87
N ALA A 798 21.18 20.49 14.95
CA ALA A 798 21.31 19.73 16.20
C ALA A 798 19.93 19.38 16.82
N LEU A 799 18.95 20.28 16.73
CA LEU A 799 17.57 20.01 17.14
C LEU A 799 16.95 18.88 16.28
N SER A 800 17.14 18.91 14.97
CA SER A 800 16.69 17.84 14.08
C SER A 800 17.31 16.48 14.45
N GLU A 801 18.59 16.47 14.82
CA GLU A 801 19.24 15.26 15.31
C GLU A 801 18.68 14.80 16.65
N ALA A 802 18.44 15.71 17.59
CA ALA A 802 17.84 15.39 18.89
C ALA A 802 16.43 14.79 18.73
N VAL A 803 15.59 15.36 17.85
CA VAL A 803 14.28 14.80 17.49
C VAL A 803 14.44 13.39 16.94
N SER A 804 15.40 13.19 16.02
CA SER A 804 15.64 11.89 15.40
C SER A 804 16.10 10.83 16.42
N LEU A 805 17.04 11.19 17.29
CA LEU A 805 17.55 10.34 18.37
C LEU A 805 16.45 9.89 19.33
N ARG A 806 15.49 10.79 19.61
CA ARG A 806 14.45 10.56 20.60
C ARG A 806 13.23 9.80 20.06
N TYR A 807 12.79 10.10 18.85
CA TYR A 807 11.49 9.65 18.36
C TYR A 807 11.57 8.61 17.24
N PHE A 808 12.68 8.55 16.49
CA PHE A 808 12.80 7.71 15.30
C PHE A 808 13.59 6.42 15.56
N LEU A 809 13.49 5.49 14.62
CA LEU A 809 14.29 4.26 14.67
C LEU A 809 15.75 4.62 14.49
N GLN A 810 16.58 4.28 15.48
CA GLN A 810 18.02 4.27 15.30
C GLN A 810 18.35 3.06 14.43
N PHE A 811 18.34 3.22 13.10
CA PHE A 811 19.12 2.31 12.26
C PHE A 811 20.56 2.38 12.75
N ASP A 812 21.27 1.26 12.81
CA ASP A 812 22.69 1.20 13.19
C ASP A 812 23.43 2.38 12.55
N ARG A 813 23.56 3.48 13.33
CA ARG A 813 24.51 4.53 13.06
C ARG A 813 25.81 3.79 13.31
N ALA A 814 26.34 3.15 12.25
CA ALA A 814 27.71 2.71 12.23
C ALA A 814 28.48 3.89 12.81
N LYS A 815 29.00 3.74 14.03
CA LYS A 815 29.81 4.76 14.66
C LYS A 815 30.77 5.20 13.57
N PRO A 816 30.87 6.51 13.24
CA PRO A 816 31.91 6.93 12.35
C PRO A 816 33.21 6.46 13.01
N VAL A 817 33.85 5.47 12.39
CA VAL A 817 35.23 5.15 12.72
C VAL A 817 35.96 6.44 12.46
N GLY A 818 36.53 7.01 13.52
CA GLY A 818 37.06 8.37 13.56
C GLY A 818 37.81 8.71 12.27
N GLY A 819 37.28 9.71 11.57
CA GLY A 819 37.89 10.30 10.39
C GLY A 819 37.49 11.77 10.37
N GLN A 820 38.43 12.64 10.70
CA GLN A 820 38.31 14.09 10.56
C GLN A 820 37.94 14.45 9.11
N PHE A 821 36.88 15.22 8.92
CA PHE A 821 36.65 16.11 7.78
C PHE A 821 35.95 17.33 8.38
N LEU A 822 36.62 18.43 8.73
CA LEU A 822 37.15 19.55 7.91
C LEU A 822 36.11 20.20 6.99
N ALA A 823 35.70 21.40 7.44
CA ALA A 823 35.14 22.58 6.75
C ALA A 823 33.80 22.44 6.02
#